data_AF-A0A5F9C9J8-F1
#
_entry.id   AF-A0A5F9C9J8-F1
#
_cell.length_a   1.000
_cell.length_b   1.000
_cell.length_c   1.000
_cell.angle_alpha   90.00
_cell.angle_beta   90.00
_cell.angle_gamma   90.00
#
_symmetry.space_group_name_H-M   'P 1'
#
loop_
_entity.id
_entity.type
_entity.pdbx_description
1 polymer ?
#
loop_
_entity_poly.entity_id
_entity_poly.type
_entity_poly.pdbx_seq_one_letter_code
_entity_poly.pdbx_strand_id
1 'polypeptide(L)'
;MLKHSLTHLCKYLSFPGPAQSQMQVPSGYGLHHQNYIASSGHYSQGPGKMTSLPLDSQCDDYYSGLYAVPTQNVMPPSTANQQAGAQQIYGRGPPAPHLVGSTPGSFQGAASSASHLHTSASQPYSSFVNHYSSPATYSANSSIASQGFPSTCGHYATSAVSNAAYPSVSYPSLPAGDPYGQMFTSPNAPTVRPVKDHPFSGQNTAIGHPLPLPPPPSQQHHQQQSLSGYNTSSWSPSGLPPTNDILIINLLILICMLGCPLQCQSSFSLLMQCQNFISRLSYWFDSCVCAFHFTGMQYGEYVNNQASSAPTPLSSASDDEEEEEEDEEAGLSQVSEESRFLVINTIFLLLLDVLSSSASSPAPDPAPEPDPAPVPAPATPQPSKMAKPFGYGYPALQPGYQNATTPLHSGVQPSGSVYSGFQQCPQYPGVSQLSSSLGGLSLQSSPQPESLRPVNLTQERNILPTAPVWAPVPNLNLDLKKLNCSPDSFRCTLTNIPQTQALLNKAKLPLGLLLHPFRDLTQLPVITSNTIVRCRSCRTYINPFVSFIDQRRWKCNLCYRVNDVPEEFMYNPLTRSYGEPHKRPEVQNSTVEFIASSDYMLRPPQPAVYLFVLDVSHNAVEAGYLTILCQSLLENLDKLPGDSRTRIGFVTFDSTIHFYNLQEGLSQPQMLIVSDIDDVFLPTPDSLLVNLYESKELIRDLLNALPNMFTNTRETHSALGPALQAAFKLMSPTGGRVSVFQTQLPSLGAGLLQSREDPNQRSSTKVVQHLGPATDFYKKLALDCSGQQTAVDLFLLSSQYSDLASLACMSKYSAGCIYYYPSFHCIHNPSQAEKLQKDLKRYLTRKIGFEAVMRIRCTKGLSMHTFHGNFFVRSTDLLSLANINPDAGFAVQLSIEESLTDTSLVCFQTALLYTSSKGERRIRVHTLCLPVVSSLADVYAGVDVQAAICLLANMAVDRSVSSSLSDARDALVNAVVDSLSAYGSTISNFQHSALIAPNSLKLFPLYVLALLKQKAFRTGTSTRLDDRVYAMCQIKSQPLVHLMKMIHPNLYRIDRLTDEGAIHVNDRVVPQPPLQKLSAEKLTREGAFLMDCGSVFYIWIGKGCENNFIEDVLGCPNFASIPQKMTHLPELDTLSSERTRSFITWLRDSRPLSPVLHVVKDESPAKTEFFQHLIEDRTEAAFSYYEFLLHIQQQICK
;
A
#
# COMPACT_ATOMS: atom_id res chain seq x y z
N MET A 1 24.20 -49.36 28.54
CA MET A 1 24.14 -49.71 29.99
C MET A 1 24.82 -48.57 30.75
N LEU A 2 24.42 -48.11 31.94
CA LEU A 2 23.25 -48.37 32.81
C LEU A 2 22.43 -47.04 32.94
N LYS A 3 21.13 -46.94 33.25
CA LYS A 3 20.18 -47.62 34.18
C LYS A 3 20.17 -47.12 35.66
N HIS A 4 19.06 -46.48 36.02
CA HIS A 4 18.37 -46.29 37.34
C HIS A 4 19.09 -45.72 38.58
N SER A 5 18.50 -44.65 39.16
CA SER A 5 17.63 -44.67 40.37
C SER A 5 16.91 -43.30 40.45
N LEU A 6 15.61 -43.08 40.76
CA LEU A 6 14.50 -43.81 41.41
C LEU A 6 14.43 -43.69 42.96
N THR A 7 13.43 -42.92 43.42
CA THR A 7 12.77 -42.86 44.76
C THR A 7 13.55 -42.51 46.04
N HIS A 8 13.00 -41.52 46.77
CA HIS A 8 12.66 -41.65 48.19
C HIS A 8 11.32 -40.95 48.48
N LEU A 9 10.57 -41.39 49.50
CA LEU A 9 9.16 -41.00 49.71
C LEU A 9 8.78 -40.86 51.20
N CYS A 10 7.86 -39.93 51.52
CA CYS A 10 7.01 -39.78 52.74
C CYS A 10 7.59 -39.79 54.17
N LYS A 11 7.11 -38.86 55.04
CA LYS A 11 6.67 -39.12 56.44
C LYS A 11 6.04 -37.90 57.17
N TYR A 12 4.87 -38.13 57.82
CA TYR A 12 4.11 -37.31 58.82
C TYR A 12 3.67 -35.86 58.42
N LEU A 13 2.47 -35.29 58.66
CA LEU A 13 1.35 -35.41 59.65
C LEU A 13 1.55 -34.59 60.96
N SER A 14 0.55 -33.93 61.60
CA SER A 14 -0.93 -33.94 61.43
C SER A 14 -1.66 -32.61 61.84
N PHE A 15 -3.01 -32.58 61.85
CA PHE A 15 -3.93 -31.48 62.24
C PHE A 15 -4.10 -31.26 63.77
N PRO A 16 -4.77 -30.15 64.18
CA PRO A 16 -5.96 -30.29 65.06
C PRO A 16 -7.17 -29.39 64.68
N GLY A 17 -8.34 -29.69 65.26
CA GLY A 17 -9.59 -28.88 65.24
C GLY A 17 -10.67 -29.46 66.17
N PRO A 18 -11.76 -28.72 66.46
CA PRO A 18 -13.13 -29.29 66.61
C PRO A 18 -14.20 -28.42 65.87
N ALA A 19 -15.31 -28.94 65.30
CA ALA A 19 -16.39 -29.83 65.77
C ALA A 19 -17.42 -29.13 66.70
N GLN A 20 -18.74 -29.43 66.68
CA GLN A 20 -19.51 -30.53 66.05
C GLN A 20 -20.62 -29.98 65.09
N SER A 21 -21.64 -30.79 64.70
CA SER A 21 -22.67 -30.41 63.70
C SER A 21 -24.02 -31.17 63.80
N GLN A 22 -25.02 -30.70 63.03
CA GLN A 22 -26.37 -31.27 62.78
C GLN A 22 -26.77 -30.94 61.30
N MET A 23 -27.77 -31.55 60.63
CA MET A 23 -28.38 -32.89 60.68
C MET A 23 -29.34 -33.03 59.46
N GLN A 24 -29.61 -34.28 59.01
CA GLN A 24 -30.75 -34.69 58.15
C GLN A 24 -30.80 -34.33 56.64
N VAL A 25 -31.51 -35.22 55.94
CA VAL A 25 -31.86 -35.37 54.51
C VAL A 25 -33.29 -35.95 54.55
N PRO A 26 -34.30 -35.50 53.76
CA PRO A 26 -34.52 -36.15 52.44
C PRO A 26 -35.31 -35.38 51.34
N SER A 27 -35.31 -36.02 50.16
CA SER A 27 -36.37 -36.10 49.14
C SER A 27 -36.76 -34.88 48.27
N GLY A 28 -36.63 -35.06 46.94
CA GLY A 28 -37.17 -34.22 45.87
C GLY A 28 -36.82 -34.81 44.49
N TYR A 29 -37.81 -35.29 43.74
CA TYR A 29 -37.69 -35.96 42.43
C TYR A 29 -37.20 -34.99 41.33
N GLY A 30 -36.58 -35.41 40.20
CA GLY A 30 -36.31 -36.76 39.69
C GLY A 30 -35.28 -36.80 38.53
N LEU A 31 -35.20 -37.92 37.80
CA LEU A 31 -34.23 -38.27 36.73
C LEU A 31 -34.65 -37.69 35.33
N HIS A 32 -33.90 -37.71 34.20
CA HIS A 32 -33.09 -38.79 33.58
C HIS A 32 -31.85 -38.34 32.76
N HIS A 33 -31.22 -39.29 32.03
CA HIS A 33 -29.82 -39.26 31.53
C HIS A 33 -29.65 -39.08 29.99
N GLN A 34 -28.39 -39.05 29.55
CA GLN A 34 -27.91 -38.95 28.15
C GLN A 34 -28.10 -40.25 27.33
N ASN A 35 -28.15 -40.18 25.99
CA ASN A 35 -27.09 -40.71 25.07
C ASN A 35 -27.43 -40.55 23.55
N TYR A 36 -26.84 -41.37 22.66
CA TYR A 36 -26.47 -41.09 21.26
C TYR A 36 -26.55 -42.38 20.38
N ILE A 37 -26.43 -42.27 19.04
CA ILE A 37 -26.25 -43.35 18.00
C ILE A 37 -27.57 -43.86 17.31
N ALA A 38 -27.48 -44.56 16.15
CA ALA A 38 -28.54 -44.66 15.11
C ALA A 38 -28.45 -45.89 14.14
N SER A 39 -29.45 -46.02 13.23
CA SER A 39 -29.41 -46.49 11.80
C SER A 39 -29.97 -47.88 11.31
N SER A 40 -30.44 -47.91 10.04
CA SER A 40 -30.83 -49.04 9.12
C SER A 40 -32.20 -49.76 9.29
N GLY A 41 -32.87 -50.38 8.29
CA GLY A 41 -32.69 -50.44 6.80
C GLY A 41 -33.54 -51.53 6.05
N HIS A 42 -33.41 -51.66 4.70
CA HIS A 42 -33.76 -52.84 3.81
C HIS A 42 -35.26 -53.20 3.52
N TYR A 43 -35.73 -53.99 2.50
CA TYR A 43 -35.20 -54.52 1.20
C TYR A 43 -36.26 -55.08 0.17
N SER A 44 -35.97 -55.01 -1.16
CA SER A 44 -36.17 -56.03 -2.25
C SER A 44 -37.51 -56.37 -2.98
N GLN A 45 -37.47 -56.44 -4.35
CA GLN A 45 -37.67 -57.63 -5.24
C GLN A 45 -37.39 -57.31 -6.76
N GLY A 46 -37.32 -58.31 -7.68
CA GLY A 46 -36.90 -58.20 -9.13
C GLY A 46 -37.71 -59.13 -10.08
N PRO A 47 -37.21 -59.74 -11.22
CA PRO A 47 -35.94 -59.65 -12.01
C PRO A 47 -36.25 -59.31 -13.54
N GLY A 48 -35.58 -59.70 -14.67
CA GLY A 48 -34.34 -60.44 -15.07
C GLY A 48 -34.32 -60.93 -16.57
N LYS A 49 -33.15 -61.43 -17.07
CA LYS A 49 -32.80 -62.11 -18.39
C LYS A 49 -32.44 -61.25 -19.65
N MET A 50 -31.71 -61.71 -20.71
CA MET A 50 -30.52 -62.63 -20.89
C MET A 50 -30.03 -62.73 -22.40
N THR A 51 -28.71 -62.75 -22.70
CA THR A 51 -28.00 -63.21 -23.98
C THR A 51 -28.26 -62.49 -25.35
N SER A 52 -27.44 -62.50 -26.43
CA SER A 52 -26.05 -62.99 -26.76
C SER A 52 -25.44 -62.35 -28.07
N LEU A 53 -24.17 -62.66 -28.40
CA LEU A 53 -23.23 -62.22 -29.50
C LEU A 53 -23.41 -62.93 -30.89
N PRO A 54 -22.58 -62.77 -31.99
CA PRO A 54 -21.62 -61.72 -32.49
C PRO A 54 -21.60 -61.46 -34.07
N LEU A 55 -20.55 -60.77 -34.59
CA LEU A 55 -19.83 -60.89 -35.92
C LEU A 55 -20.04 -59.92 -37.15
N ASP A 56 -18.91 -59.32 -37.59
CA ASP A 56 -18.29 -59.13 -38.94
C ASP A 56 -18.84 -58.34 -40.18
N SER A 57 -18.04 -57.33 -40.58
CA SER A 57 -17.37 -57.14 -41.92
C SER A 57 -17.98 -56.35 -43.12
N GLN A 58 -17.07 -55.68 -43.88
CA GLN A 58 -17.11 -55.29 -45.34
C GLN A 58 -18.20 -54.27 -45.81
N CYS A 59 -18.15 -53.55 -46.96
CA CYS A 59 -17.12 -53.19 -47.97
C CYS A 59 -17.61 -51.97 -48.83
N ASP A 60 -16.70 -51.28 -49.56
CA ASP A 60 -16.82 -50.67 -50.93
C ASP A 60 -18.01 -49.68 -51.28
N ASP A 61 -18.07 -48.83 -52.33
CA ASP A 61 -17.07 -48.24 -53.26
C ASP A 61 -17.56 -46.96 -54.03
N TYR A 62 -16.62 -46.27 -54.71
CA TYR A 62 -16.70 -45.59 -56.05
C TYR A 62 -17.44 -44.23 -56.38
N TYR A 63 -16.64 -43.31 -56.98
CA TYR A 63 -16.90 -42.47 -58.21
C TYR A 63 -17.92 -41.28 -58.19
N SER A 64 -17.79 -40.18 -58.99
CA SER A 64 -16.67 -39.60 -59.80
C SER A 64 -16.96 -38.17 -60.35
N GLY A 65 -15.91 -37.40 -60.72
CA GLY A 65 -15.94 -36.34 -61.77
C GLY A 65 -16.34 -34.89 -61.38
N LEU A 66 -15.99 -33.80 -62.11
CA LEU A 66 -15.07 -33.55 -63.26
C LEU A 66 -14.69 -32.03 -63.35
N TYR A 67 -13.40 -31.70 -63.60
CA TYR A 67 -12.87 -30.52 -64.38
C TYR A 67 -13.09 -29.06 -63.84
N ALA A 68 -12.25 -28.03 -64.10
CA ALA A 68 -10.94 -27.88 -64.80
C ALA A 68 -10.14 -26.63 -64.32
N VAL A 69 -8.93 -26.40 -64.89
CA VAL A 69 -7.89 -25.40 -64.50
C VAL A 69 -7.66 -24.31 -65.59
N PRO A 70 -6.87 -23.23 -65.32
CA PRO A 70 -5.44 -23.14 -65.75
C PRO A 70 -4.49 -22.62 -64.62
N THR A 71 -3.25 -23.09 -64.32
CA THR A 71 -1.97 -23.35 -65.07
C THR A 71 -1.18 -22.08 -65.47
N GLN A 72 0.17 -21.97 -65.52
CA GLN A 72 1.39 -22.73 -65.13
C GLN A 72 2.66 -21.83 -65.43
N ASN A 73 3.96 -22.05 -65.06
CA ASN A 73 4.71 -22.77 -63.98
C ASN A 73 6.25 -22.46 -64.08
N VAL A 74 7.09 -22.99 -63.16
CA VAL A 74 8.54 -23.41 -63.32
C VAL A 74 9.70 -22.35 -63.48
N MET A 75 10.53 -22.24 -62.42
CA MET A 75 11.99 -22.57 -62.28
C MET A 75 13.14 -22.02 -63.23
N PRO A 76 14.46 -22.18 -62.90
CA PRO A 76 15.64 -21.38 -63.37
C PRO A 76 16.42 -22.05 -64.57
N PRO A 77 17.70 -21.72 -64.99
CA PRO A 77 18.78 -20.89 -64.38
C PRO A 77 19.80 -20.11 -65.27
N SER A 78 20.72 -19.38 -64.59
CA SER A 78 22.16 -19.13 -64.92
C SER A 78 22.58 -18.22 -66.11
N THR A 79 23.76 -17.57 -66.08
CA THR A 79 24.86 -17.61 -65.08
C THR A 79 24.87 -16.39 -64.13
N ALA A 80 25.77 -15.39 -64.08
CA ALA A 80 27.06 -15.06 -64.73
C ALA A 80 27.81 -14.01 -63.85
N ASN A 81 28.88 -13.30 -64.26
CA ASN A 81 30.32 -13.63 -64.44
C ASN A 81 31.08 -12.27 -64.28
N GLN A 82 32.38 -12.02 -64.01
CA GLN A 82 33.67 -12.64 -63.56
C GLN A 82 34.60 -11.40 -63.28
N GLN A 83 35.82 -11.33 -62.74
CA GLN A 83 36.80 -12.02 -61.84
C GLN A 83 37.98 -11.00 -61.74
N ALA A 84 38.96 -10.95 -60.81
CA ALA A 84 39.26 -11.43 -59.45
C ALA A 84 40.53 -10.62 -58.99
N GLY A 85 41.08 -10.62 -57.76
CA GLY A 85 40.85 -11.34 -56.51
C GLY A 85 42.07 -11.16 -55.56
N ALA A 86 42.35 -12.17 -54.71
CA ALA A 86 43.60 -12.41 -53.95
C ALA A 86 44.09 -11.47 -52.81
N GLN A 87 43.89 -11.98 -51.57
CA GLN A 87 44.90 -12.14 -50.47
C GLN A 87 45.35 -11.01 -49.51
N GLN A 88 45.54 -11.44 -48.24
CA GLN A 88 46.45 -10.94 -47.17
C GLN A 88 46.17 -9.56 -46.50
N ILE A 89 46.84 -9.16 -45.39
CA ILE A 89 46.99 -9.73 -44.01
C ILE A 89 47.79 -8.71 -43.14
N TYR A 90 47.37 -8.44 -41.87
CA TYR A 90 48.11 -7.71 -40.79
C TYR A 90 48.58 -6.23 -40.99
N GLY A 91 48.77 -5.47 -39.89
CA GLY A 91 49.54 -4.20 -39.88
C GLY A 91 49.29 -3.23 -38.71
N ARG A 92 50.34 -2.65 -38.09
CA ARG A 92 50.30 -1.67 -36.96
C ARG A 92 50.42 -0.19 -37.43
N GLY A 93 50.09 0.79 -36.56
CA GLY A 93 50.50 2.22 -36.64
C GLY A 93 51.97 2.45 -36.19
N PRO A 94 52.42 3.63 -35.66
CA PRO A 94 51.76 4.87 -35.16
C PRO A 94 52.39 6.16 -35.81
N PRO A 95 52.71 7.35 -35.18
CA PRO A 95 52.29 8.07 -33.95
C PRO A 95 51.90 9.58 -34.16
N ALA A 96 51.92 10.43 -33.10
CA ALA A 96 51.63 11.90 -33.06
C ALA A 96 52.96 12.76 -33.10
N PRO A 97 53.15 14.05 -32.62
CA PRO A 97 52.45 14.81 -31.54
C PRO A 97 52.47 16.41 -31.47
N HIS A 98 51.90 16.98 -30.38
CA HIS A 98 52.29 18.18 -29.54
C HIS A 98 52.09 19.71 -29.85
N LEU A 99 51.35 20.39 -28.92
CA LEU A 99 51.54 21.72 -28.22
C LEU A 99 51.55 23.07 -29.01
N VAL A 100 51.40 24.32 -28.45
CA VAL A 100 51.60 24.95 -27.09
C VAL A 100 50.61 26.14 -26.81
N GLY A 101 50.17 26.36 -25.55
CA GLY A 101 49.83 27.68 -24.91
C GLY A 101 48.56 28.48 -25.32
N SER A 102 47.98 29.43 -24.56
CA SER A 102 48.16 29.95 -23.17
C SER A 102 46.89 30.70 -22.66
N THR A 103 46.81 31.04 -21.36
CA THR A 103 45.69 31.68 -20.61
C THR A 103 45.94 33.19 -20.29
N PRO A 104 45.12 33.94 -19.49
CA PRO A 104 43.65 34.00 -19.25
C PRO A 104 43.06 35.45 -19.42
N GLY A 105 41.75 35.68 -19.13
CA GLY A 105 41.19 37.04 -19.02
C GLY A 105 39.69 37.13 -18.63
N SER A 106 39.26 38.24 -18.04
CA SER A 106 37.89 38.49 -17.53
C SER A 106 37.42 39.93 -17.77
N PHE A 107 36.11 40.18 -17.98
CA PHE A 107 35.29 41.23 -17.28
C PHE A 107 33.83 41.31 -17.82
N GLN A 108 33.05 42.29 -17.33
CA GLN A 108 31.60 42.48 -17.51
C GLN A 108 31.26 43.63 -18.49
N GLY A 109 30.00 43.71 -18.94
CA GLY A 109 29.42 44.85 -19.69
C GLY A 109 28.70 44.39 -20.97
N ALA A 110 27.38 44.49 -21.20
CA ALA A 110 26.27 45.38 -20.81
C ALA A 110 25.90 46.45 -21.87
N ALA A 111 24.60 46.74 -21.96
CA ALA A 111 23.93 47.79 -22.75
C ALA A 111 23.86 47.63 -24.30
N SER A 112 22.63 47.35 -24.75
CA SER A 112 22.11 47.44 -26.12
C SER A 112 21.97 48.87 -26.66
N SER A 113 21.93 49.05 -28.00
CA SER A 113 21.15 50.10 -28.66
C SER A 113 20.88 49.82 -30.16
N ALA A 114 19.64 50.07 -30.60
CA ALA A 114 19.17 50.82 -31.80
C ALA A 114 19.93 50.71 -33.16
N SER A 115 19.30 50.75 -34.36
CA SER A 115 17.87 50.84 -34.78
C SER A 115 17.75 50.92 -36.33
N HIS A 116 16.52 50.74 -36.88
CA HIS A 116 16.06 51.14 -38.25
C HIS A 116 16.61 50.36 -39.48
N LEU A 117 15.90 50.21 -40.61
CA LEU A 117 14.45 50.02 -40.87
C LEU A 117 14.21 49.36 -42.28
N HIS A 118 12.94 49.04 -42.61
CA HIS A 118 12.33 48.40 -43.80
C HIS A 118 12.70 48.96 -45.21
N THR A 119 12.30 48.40 -46.38
CA THR A 119 10.93 48.12 -46.92
C THR A 119 10.91 47.21 -48.16
N SER A 120 9.83 46.48 -48.53
CA SER A 120 8.60 46.05 -47.81
C SER A 120 7.74 45.10 -48.70
N ALA A 121 7.14 44.04 -48.15
CA ALA A 121 6.28 43.03 -48.82
C ALA A 121 5.53 42.22 -47.73
N SER A 122 4.48 41.38 -47.94
CA SER A 122 3.46 41.12 -48.99
C SER A 122 2.51 40.03 -48.39
N GLN A 123 1.17 40.06 -48.35
CA GLN A 123 0.08 40.83 -49.00
C GLN A 123 -0.10 40.55 -50.50
N PRO A 124 -1.34 40.39 -51.04
CA PRO A 124 -2.66 40.82 -50.50
C PRO A 124 -3.38 39.77 -49.62
N TYR A 125 -4.26 40.05 -48.63
CA TYR A 125 -5.35 41.04 -48.35
C TYR A 125 -6.77 40.62 -48.82
N SER A 126 -7.91 41.04 -48.20
CA SER A 126 -8.25 41.84 -46.98
C SER A 126 -9.68 41.49 -46.47
N SER A 127 -10.20 41.70 -45.24
CA SER A 127 -9.79 42.28 -43.92
C SER A 127 -10.38 43.66 -43.48
N PHE A 128 -11.62 43.70 -42.94
CA PHE A 128 -12.29 44.89 -42.32
C PHE A 128 -13.38 44.48 -41.28
N VAL A 129 -13.74 45.22 -40.20
CA VAL A 129 -13.05 46.23 -39.35
C VAL A 129 -13.79 46.43 -37.97
N ASN A 130 -13.21 47.18 -37.02
CA ASN A 130 -13.59 47.35 -35.59
C ASN A 130 -14.85 48.23 -35.30
N HIS A 131 -15.51 48.20 -34.11
CA HIS A 131 -15.11 48.97 -32.89
C HIS A 131 -15.86 48.65 -31.56
N TYR A 132 -15.11 48.67 -30.45
CA TYR A 132 -15.43 48.92 -29.01
C TYR A 132 -16.80 48.57 -28.37
N SER A 133 -16.79 47.67 -27.36
CA SER A 133 -16.94 48.01 -25.91
C SER A 133 -16.94 46.77 -24.98
N SER A 134 -16.49 46.92 -23.73
CA SER A 134 -16.64 45.96 -22.61
C SER A 134 -18.09 45.96 -22.05
N PRO A 135 -18.56 45.01 -21.21
CA PRO A 135 -17.81 44.12 -20.28
C PRO A 135 -18.39 42.69 -20.07
N ALA A 136 -18.09 42.12 -18.88
CA ALA A 136 -18.74 41.01 -18.17
C ALA A 136 -18.27 39.56 -18.45
N THR A 137 -17.88 38.89 -17.35
CA THR A 137 -17.67 37.45 -17.25
C THR A 137 -18.98 36.71 -17.05
N TYR A 138 -19.13 35.51 -17.62
CA TYR A 138 -20.15 34.55 -17.20
C TYR A 138 -19.64 33.11 -17.18
N SER A 139 -19.96 32.42 -16.09
CA SER A 139 -19.79 30.99 -15.90
C SER A 139 -20.96 30.21 -16.50
N ALA A 140 -20.71 29.01 -17.04
CA ALA A 140 -21.75 28.10 -17.50
C ALA A 140 -21.77 26.82 -16.63
N ASN A 141 -22.78 26.70 -15.77
CA ASN A 141 -23.33 25.39 -15.40
C ASN A 141 -24.28 24.95 -16.52
N SER A 142 -24.41 23.64 -16.76
CA SER A 142 -25.47 23.08 -17.61
C SER A 142 -26.23 21.97 -16.88
N SER A 143 -27.47 22.29 -16.52
CA SER A 143 -28.51 21.32 -16.14
C SER A 143 -29.70 21.52 -17.08
N ILE A 144 -30.23 20.45 -17.66
CA ILE A 144 -31.36 20.46 -18.60
C ILE A 144 -32.63 19.99 -17.87
N ALA A 145 -33.79 20.54 -18.24
CA ALA A 145 -35.05 20.31 -17.52
C ALA A 145 -36.30 20.32 -18.42
N SER A 146 -37.44 19.99 -17.79
CA SER A 146 -38.84 19.97 -18.29
C SER A 146 -39.30 18.65 -18.95
N GLN A 147 -40.57 18.23 -18.85
CA GLN A 147 -41.81 18.96 -18.50
C GLN A 147 -42.76 18.15 -17.56
N GLY A 148 -43.81 18.79 -17.00
CA GLY A 148 -45.01 18.08 -16.50
C GLY A 148 -45.52 18.48 -15.09
N PHE A 149 -46.70 19.10 -15.01
CA PHE A 149 -47.51 19.38 -13.80
C PHE A 149 -48.81 18.51 -13.83
N PRO A 150 -49.69 18.42 -12.80
CA PRO A 150 -49.82 19.27 -11.60
C PRO A 150 -49.97 18.53 -10.25
N SER A 151 -50.13 19.30 -9.16
CA SER A 151 -50.36 18.81 -7.78
C SER A 151 -51.85 18.78 -7.38
N THR A 152 -52.20 17.90 -6.44
CA THR A 152 -53.39 18.01 -5.57
C THR A 152 -53.01 17.74 -4.10
N CYS A 153 -53.89 18.11 -3.16
CA CYS A 153 -53.59 18.22 -1.73
C CYS A 153 -54.09 17.03 -0.89
N GLY A 154 -53.41 16.74 0.22
CA GLY A 154 -53.87 15.79 1.24
C GLY A 154 -53.02 15.82 2.52
N HIS A 155 -53.61 16.27 3.63
CA HIS A 155 -53.03 16.09 4.97
C HIS A 155 -53.17 14.64 5.45
N TYR A 156 -52.25 14.15 6.28
CA TYR A 156 -52.60 13.42 7.52
C TYR A 156 -51.45 13.44 8.53
N ALA A 157 -51.70 12.94 9.75
CA ALA A 157 -50.96 13.30 10.96
C ALA A 157 -49.82 12.34 11.34
N THR A 158 -48.91 12.82 12.20
CA THR A 158 -47.84 12.04 12.85
C THR A 158 -48.37 11.17 14.00
N SER A 159 -47.76 10.01 14.22
CA SER A 159 -47.91 9.23 15.47
C SER A 159 -46.74 8.29 15.75
N ALA A 160 -46.71 7.80 16.99
CA ALA A 160 -45.64 7.14 17.73
C ALA A 160 -44.73 6.15 16.98
N VAL A 161 -43.44 6.21 17.32
CA VAL A 161 -42.46 5.13 17.08
C VAL A 161 -42.51 4.13 18.24
N SER A 162 -42.48 2.84 17.94
CA SER A 162 -42.30 1.75 18.91
C SER A 162 -41.45 0.62 18.30
N ASN A 163 -40.84 -0.21 19.14
CA ASN A 163 -39.72 -1.07 18.74
C ASN A 163 -40.14 -2.35 17.99
N ALA A 164 -39.43 -2.64 16.89
CA ALA A 164 -39.12 -3.98 16.38
C ALA A 164 -37.65 -3.93 15.89
N ALA A 165 -36.72 -4.77 16.35
CA ALA A 165 -36.63 -6.21 16.13
C ALA A 165 -36.42 -6.54 14.64
N TYR A 166 -35.16 -6.73 14.24
CA TYR A 166 -34.81 -7.23 12.90
C TYR A 166 -35.09 -8.75 12.83
N PRO A 167 -35.73 -9.25 11.77
CA PRO A 167 -35.95 -10.69 11.60
C PRO A 167 -34.67 -11.42 11.21
N SER A 168 -34.48 -12.62 11.77
CA SER A 168 -33.47 -13.58 11.36
C SER A 168 -33.83 -14.24 10.03
N VAL A 169 -32.88 -14.31 9.09
CA VAL A 169 -33.05 -15.07 7.84
C VAL A 169 -32.47 -16.47 8.03
N SER A 170 -33.34 -17.48 7.99
CA SER A 170 -32.97 -18.90 8.08
C SER A 170 -32.74 -19.49 6.69
N TYR A 171 -31.67 -20.26 6.51
CA TYR A 171 -31.44 -21.08 5.32
C TYR A 171 -31.96 -22.51 5.54
N PRO A 172 -32.90 -23.03 4.74
CA PRO A 172 -33.24 -24.45 4.70
C PRO A 172 -32.16 -25.28 3.99
N SER A 173 -32.04 -26.55 4.36
CA SER A 173 -31.07 -27.52 3.84
C SER A 173 -31.58 -28.32 2.64
N LEU A 174 -30.65 -28.84 1.82
CA LEU A 174 -30.91 -29.82 0.76
C LEU A 174 -31.22 -31.22 1.34
N PRO A 175 -32.19 -31.96 0.79
CA PRO A 175 -32.20 -33.42 0.76
C PRO A 175 -31.51 -33.95 -0.51
N ALA A 176 -31.11 -35.22 -0.52
CA ALA A 176 -30.56 -35.93 -1.68
C ALA A 176 -31.34 -37.23 -1.96
N GLY A 177 -31.43 -37.65 -3.22
CA GLY A 177 -32.15 -38.86 -3.63
C GLY A 177 -32.28 -39.04 -5.14
N ASP A 178 -31.45 -39.92 -5.71
CA ASP A 178 -31.55 -40.52 -7.06
C ASP A 178 -32.70 -41.59 -7.13
N PRO A 179 -32.96 -42.38 -8.21
CA PRO A 179 -32.10 -42.67 -9.37
C PRO A 179 -32.72 -43.07 -10.75
N TYR A 180 -31.81 -43.33 -11.70
CA TYR A 180 -31.85 -44.28 -12.84
C TYR A 180 -32.75 -44.05 -14.08
N GLY A 181 -32.11 -44.16 -15.26
CA GLY A 181 -32.72 -44.43 -16.57
C GLY A 181 -31.70 -44.31 -17.73
N GLN A 182 -31.46 -45.38 -18.49
CA GLN A 182 -30.50 -45.40 -19.63
C GLN A 182 -31.14 -45.73 -20.99
N MET A 183 -30.40 -45.37 -22.04
CA MET A 183 -30.29 -45.99 -23.39
C MET A 183 -31.01 -45.36 -24.60
N PHE A 184 -30.16 -45.01 -25.60
CA PHE A 184 -30.30 -45.03 -27.08
C PHE A 184 -31.61 -44.51 -27.75
N THR A 185 -31.58 -43.82 -28.90
CA THR A 185 -30.78 -44.06 -30.14
C THR A 185 -30.42 -42.79 -30.92
N SER A 186 -29.44 -42.88 -31.83
CA SER A 186 -29.12 -41.88 -32.88
C SER A 186 -30.09 -41.93 -34.08
N PRO A 187 -30.09 -40.92 -34.99
CA PRO A 187 -29.35 -41.12 -36.26
C PRO A 187 -28.77 -39.86 -36.97
N ASN A 188 -27.88 -40.12 -37.93
CA ASN A 188 -27.52 -39.35 -39.15
C ASN A 188 -26.81 -37.97 -39.09
N ALA A 189 -25.63 -37.94 -39.74
CA ALA A 189 -25.05 -36.80 -40.46
C ALA A 189 -25.07 -37.11 -42.00
N PRO A 190 -24.56 -36.26 -42.92
CA PRO A 190 -23.11 -36.03 -43.14
C PRO A 190 -22.80 -34.50 -43.24
N THR A 191 -21.94 -33.86 -44.04
CA THR A 191 -21.02 -34.13 -45.20
C THR A 191 -20.04 -32.92 -45.28
N VAL A 192 -18.90 -32.82 -46.01
CA VAL A 192 -18.10 -33.69 -46.90
C VAL A 192 -16.63 -33.19 -46.92
N ARG A 193 -15.67 -33.97 -47.42
CA ARG A 193 -14.35 -33.52 -47.92
C ARG A 193 -13.85 -34.46 -49.04
N PRO A 194 -13.00 -33.98 -49.97
CA PRO A 194 -11.86 -34.78 -50.47
C PRO A 194 -10.50 -34.05 -50.31
N VAL A 195 -9.31 -34.65 -50.10
CA VAL A 195 -8.75 -36.03 -50.32
C VAL A 195 -8.50 -36.34 -51.81
N LYS A 196 -7.36 -36.88 -52.29
CA LYS A 196 -6.16 -37.57 -51.73
C LYS A 196 -4.87 -36.81 -52.25
N ASP A 197 -3.64 -37.29 -52.50
CA ASP A 197 -2.93 -38.59 -52.41
C ASP A 197 -1.38 -38.44 -52.32
N HIS A 198 -0.64 -39.56 -52.36
CA HIS A 198 0.83 -39.71 -52.40
C HIS A 198 1.33 -40.24 -53.79
N PRO A 199 2.58 -40.75 -53.97
CA PRO A 199 2.89 -42.15 -53.56
C PRO A 199 4.38 -42.54 -53.26
N PHE A 200 4.58 -43.74 -52.68
CA PHE A 200 5.79 -44.63 -52.69
C PHE A 200 7.15 -44.14 -52.12
N SER A 201 8.17 -44.98 -51.84
CA SER A 201 8.27 -46.27 -51.09
C SER A 201 9.74 -46.75 -51.02
N GLY A 202 10.15 -47.56 -50.02
CA GLY A 202 11.37 -48.40 -50.12
C GLY A 202 12.05 -48.82 -48.81
N GLN A 203 12.46 -50.10 -48.72
CA GLN A 203 13.35 -50.66 -47.69
C GLN A 203 14.59 -51.29 -48.35
N ASN A 204 15.75 -51.33 -47.67
CA ASN A 204 16.77 -52.41 -47.71
C ASN A 204 17.96 -52.13 -46.74
N THR A 205 18.91 -53.06 -46.62
CA THR A 205 19.56 -53.36 -45.32
C THR A 205 21.09 -53.58 -45.33
N ALA A 206 21.78 -53.08 -44.27
CA ALA A 206 23.10 -53.52 -43.74
C ALA A 206 24.36 -53.36 -44.65
N ILE A 207 25.64 -53.52 -44.26
CA ILE A 207 26.35 -54.13 -43.08
C ILE A 207 27.61 -53.29 -42.71
N GLY A 208 28.07 -53.24 -41.44
CA GLY A 208 29.46 -52.81 -41.08
C GLY A 208 29.79 -52.60 -39.58
N HIS A 209 30.80 -53.30 -39.04
CA HIS A 209 31.35 -53.27 -37.65
C HIS A 209 32.90 -53.49 -37.71
N PRO A 210 33.76 -53.45 -36.62
CA PRO A 210 33.52 -53.43 -35.15
C PRO A 210 34.44 -52.47 -34.28
N LEU A 211 34.54 -52.76 -32.97
CA LEU A 211 35.28 -52.18 -31.80
C LEU A 211 36.86 -52.30 -31.88
N PRO A 212 37.75 -51.97 -30.86
CA PRO A 212 37.60 -51.71 -29.40
C PRO A 212 38.54 -50.66 -28.68
N LEU A 213 38.58 -50.70 -27.33
CA LEU A 213 39.40 -50.00 -26.29
C LEU A 213 40.78 -50.70 -26.00
N PRO A 214 41.65 -50.41 -24.96
CA PRO A 214 41.86 -49.24 -24.05
C PRO A 214 43.33 -48.62 -23.97
N PRO A 215 44.22 -48.72 -22.91
CA PRO A 215 44.70 -47.52 -22.13
C PRO A 215 46.26 -47.22 -22.04
N PRO A 216 46.93 -46.82 -20.90
CA PRO A 216 47.89 -45.67 -20.81
C PRO A 216 49.41 -46.05 -20.65
N PRO A 217 50.41 -45.12 -20.43
CA PRO A 217 50.81 -44.69 -19.05
C PRO A 217 51.69 -43.39 -18.81
N SER A 218 51.70 -42.91 -17.55
CA SER A 218 52.79 -42.35 -16.65
C SER A 218 54.02 -41.46 -17.04
N GLN A 219 54.32 -40.50 -16.12
CA GLN A 219 55.61 -40.17 -15.40
C GLN A 219 56.57 -38.98 -15.76
N GLN A 220 56.88 -38.18 -14.70
CA GLN A 220 58.18 -37.51 -14.32
C GLN A 220 58.73 -36.32 -15.16
N HIS A 221 59.69 -35.46 -14.70
CA HIS A 221 60.71 -35.52 -13.61
C HIS A 221 61.16 -34.12 -13.06
N HIS A 222 61.68 -34.07 -11.80
CA HIS A 222 62.66 -33.09 -11.20
C HIS A 222 62.31 -31.59 -10.97
N GLN A 223 62.62 -30.94 -9.81
CA GLN A 223 63.89 -30.55 -9.10
C GLN A 223 64.59 -29.30 -9.71
N GLN A 224 65.35 -28.42 -9.01
CA GLN A 224 65.82 -28.31 -7.60
C GLN A 224 66.31 -26.86 -7.30
N GLN A 225 66.30 -26.40 -6.03
CA GLN A 225 67.28 -25.44 -5.43
C GLN A 225 67.50 -24.05 -6.11
N SER A 226 68.33 -23.11 -5.63
CA SER A 226 68.59 -22.58 -4.27
C SER A 226 69.27 -21.18 -4.39
N LEU A 227 69.80 -20.63 -3.28
CA LEU A 227 70.51 -19.33 -3.12
C LEU A 227 69.58 -18.10 -3.25
N SER A 228 69.55 -17.10 -2.35
CA SER A 228 70.44 -16.54 -1.30
C SER A 228 71.45 -15.48 -1.78
N GLY A 229 71.27 -14.24 -1.29
CA GLY A 229 72.19 -13.10 -1.35
C GLY A 229 71.44 -11.82 -0.98
N TYR A 230 71.66 -11.18 0.18
CA TYR A 230 72.84 -10.36 0.56
C TYR A 230 72.85 -8.98 -0.14
N ASN A 231 73.09 -7.82 0.54
CA ASN A 231 73.39 -7.62 1.96
C ASN A 231 73.15 -6.18 2.49
N THR A 232 73.25 -6.02 3.82
CA THR A 232 73.68 -4.86 4.66
C THR A 232 73.88 -3.47 4.01
N SER A 233 73.32 -2.33 4.46
CA SER A 233 73.21 -1.70 5.81
C SER A 233 74.47 -0.97 6.34
N SER A 234 74.33 0.30 6.78
CA SER A 234 74.79 0.86 8.10
C SER A 234 74.99 2.39 8.11
N TRP A 235 74.42 3.10 9.10
CA TRP A 235 75.15 3.84 10.16
C TRP A 235 74.22 4.64 11.11
N SER A 236 74.79 5.18 12.19
CA SER A 236 74.19 5.94 13.32
C SER A 236 75.22 7.03 13.74
N PRO A 237 75.23 7.71 14.93
CA PRO A 237 74.29 7.85 16.08
C PRO A 237 74.02 9.37 16.39
N SER A 238 73.54 9.92 17.53
CA SER A 238 73.25 9.56 18.96
C SER A 238 72.07 10.44 19.46
N GLY A 239 71.51 10.34 20.69
CA GLY A 239 71.71 9.39 21.80
C GLY A 239 72.18 10.02 23.15
N LEU A 240 71.52 9.64 24.26
CA LEU A 240 71.90 9.74 25.70
C LEU A 240 71.82 11.12 26.42
N PRO A 241 71.74 11.15 27.78
CA PRO A 241 71.35 10.13 28.78
C PRO A 241 70.14 10.62 29.64
N PRO A 242 69.84 10.08 30.85
CA PRO A 242 69.91 8.69 31.36
C PRO A 242 68.50 8.01 31.29
N THR A 243 67.75 7.45 32.27
CA THR A 243 67.85 7.17 33.74
C THR A 243 66.83 6.06 34.14
N ASN A 244 66.69 5.71 35.42
CA ASN A 244 67.15 4.43 35.99
C ASN A 244 66.18 3.88 37.06
N ASP A 245 66.22 2.55 37.27
CA ASP A 245 66.14 1.78 38.54
C ASP A 245 64.91 1.89 39.51
N ILE A 246 64.34 0.81 40.08
CA ILE A 246 64.62 -0.65 39.98
C ILE A 246 63.46 -1.53 40.55
N LEU A 247 63.51 -2.84 40.28
CA LEU A 247 62.82 -3.98 40.97
C LEU A 247 61.32 -4.30 40.72
N ILE A 248 60.99 -5.55 41.09
CA ILE A 248 59.71 -6.28 40.94
C ILE A 248 59.40 -6.93 42.31
N ILE A 249 58.11 -7.14 42.64
CA ILE A 249 57.50 -8.28 43.38
C ILE A 249 56.36 -7.84 44.31
N ASN A 250 55.23 -8.56 44.22
CA ASN A 250 54.09 -8.60 45.16
C ASN A 250 53.27 -7.31 45.37
N LEU A 251 52.06 -7.30 45.91
CA LEU A 251 50.92 -8.24 46.08
C LEU A 251 50.13 -7.65 47.26
N LEU A 252 48.88 -7.26 47.03
CA LEU A 252 47.74 -7.15 47.97
C LEU A 252 47.92 -6.76 49.47
N ILE A 253 46.93 -5.99 49.95
CA ILE A 253 46.44 -5.88 51.36
C ILE A 253 47.13 -4.83 52.27
N LEU A 254 46.30 -4.28 53.17
CA LEU A 254 46.58 -3.29 54.24
C LEU A 254 46.93 -1.86 53.75
N ILE A 255 46.34 -0.76 54.24
CA ILE A 255 45.27 -0.56 55.24
C ILE A 255 44.22 0.40 54.67
N CYS A 256 42.94 0.02 54.71
CA CYS A 256 41.81 0.97 54.69
C CYS A 256 40.68 0.46 55.60
N MET A 257 41.05 0.20 56.86
CA MET A 257 40.13 -0.22 57.93
C MET A 257 39.92 0.93 58.91
N LEU A 258 38.74 1.56 58.87
CA LEU A 258 38.15 2.35 59.97
C LEU A 258 36.66 2.59 59.66
N GLY A 259 35.75 1.98 60.43
CA GLY A 259 34.30 2.26 60.38
C GLY A 259 33.38 1.16 59.82
N CYS A 260 32.95 0.24 60.69
CA CYS A 260 31.72 -0.57 60.56
C CYS A 260 30.71 -0.09 61.64
N PRO A 261 29.40 -0.50 61.69
CA PRO A 261 28.81 -1.79 61.27
C PRO A 261 27.56 -1.73 60.33
N LEU A 262 27.34 -2.70 59.43
CA LEU A 262 26.41 -3.89 59.47
C LEU A 262 24.89 -3.56 59.49
N GLN A 263 23.94 -4.28 58.85
CA GLN A 263 23.84 -5.47 57.94
C GLN A 263 22.42 -5.42 57.28
N CYS A 264 21.94 -6.16 56.27
CA CYS A 264 22.31 -7.29 55.36
C CYS A 264 21.83 -6.90 53.92
N GLN A 265 22.10 -7.53 52.77
CA GLN A 265 22.44 -8.88 52.27
C GLN A 265 21.27 -9.84 51.86
N SER A 266 20.93 -9.81 50.56
CA SER A 266 20.62 -10.97 49.67
C SER A 266 20.27 -10.42 48.27
N SER A 267 20.71 -10.92 47.11
CA SER A 267 21.52 -12.12 46.79
C SER A 267 22.46 -11.84 45.60
N PHE A 268 23.77 -12.07 45.77
CA PHE A 268 24.77 -11.93 44.70
C PHE A 268 25.37 -13.30 44.36
N SER A 269 24.59 -14.15 43.67
CA SER A 269 24.91 -15.58 43.50
C SER A 269 24.54 -16.19 42.13
N LEU A 270 24.29 -15.38 41.10
CA LEU A 270 23.90 -15.87 39.76
C LEU A 270 24.93 -15.61 38.65
N LEU A 271 25.95 -14.77 38.89
CA LEU A 271 26.88 -14.32 37.85
C LEU A 271 28.01 -15.31 37.53
N MET A 272 28.24 -16.31 38.38
CA MET A 272 29.36 -17.28 38.26
C MET A 272 28.94 -18.68 37.75
N GLN A 273 27.88 -18.75 36.94
CA GLN A 273 27.57 -19.94 36.12
C GLN A 273 27.32 -19.62 34.63
N CYS A 274 26.85 -18.42 34.27
CA CYS A 274 26.65 -18.05 32.86
C CYS A 274 27.95 -17.93 32.04
N GLN A 275 29.09 -17.68 32.69
CA GLN A 275 30.35 -17.39 32.01
C GLN A 275 31.03 -18.62 31.37
N ASN A 276 30.55 -19.85 31.66
CA ASN A 276 30.99 -21.09 30.99
C ASN A 276 30.06 -21.54 29.84
N PHE A 277 28.97 -20.82 29.56
CA PHE A 277 28.07 -21.15 28.44
C PHE A 277 28.36 -20.31 27.18
N ILE A 278 28.90 -19.10 27.35
CA ILE A 278 29.19 -18.17 26.25
C ILE A 278 30.49 -18.55 25.51
N SER A 279 31.46 -19.18 26.18
CA SER A 279 32.71 -19.68 25.60
C SER A 279 32.57 -20.92 24.68
N ARG A 280 31.35 -21.28 24.27
CA ARG A 280 31.06 -22.39 23.34
C ARG A 280 30.19 -22.00 22.12
N LEU A 281 29.89 -20.72 21.91
CA LEU A 281 29.19 -20.22 20.71
C LEU A 281 30.03 -19.28 19.82
N SER A 282 31.28 -18.99 20.18
CA SER A 282 32.16 -18.06 19.44
C SER A 282 33.16 -18.74 18.48
N TYR A 283 32.92 -20.01 18.13
CA TYR A 283 33.74 -20.77 17.16
C TYR A 283 32.84 -21.75 16.38
N TRP A 284 32.05 -21.25 15.41
CA TRP A 284 31.46 -22.10 14.35
C TRP A 284 30.99 -21.32 13.09
N PHE A 285 31.76 -20.31 12.67
CA PHE A 285 31.62 -19.66 11.36
C PHE A 285 33.00 -19.24 10.85
N ASP A 286 33.73 -20.13 10.17
CA ASP A 286 33.84 -20.05 8.70
C ASP A 286 34.44 -21.34 8.06
N SER A 287 34.04 -21.58 6.81
CA SER A 287 34.59 -22.42 5.72
C SER A 287 35.73 -23.42 5.97
N CYS A 288 35.50 -24.71 5.63
CA CYS A 288 36.38 -25.39 4.66
C CYS A 288 35.79 -26.66 3.98
N VAL A 289 36.49 -27.08 2.92
CA VAL A 289 36.08 -28.04 1.87
C VAL A 289 36.67 -29.45 2.10
N CYS A 290 35.87 -30.49 1.77
CA CYS A 290 36.18 -31.89 1.41
C CYS A 290 37.30 -32.73 2.07
N ALA A 291 37.00 -34.05 2.16
CA ALA A 291 37.85 -35.22 1.84
C ALA A 291 38.45 -36.11 2.95
N PHE A 292 38.00 -37.40 2.97
CA PHE A 292 38.77 -38.65 3.25
C PHE A 292 39.36 -38.88 4.68
N HIS A 293 39.48 -40.10 5.25
CA HIS A 293 38.86 -41.43 5.01
C HIS A 293 39.15 -42.41 6.20
N PHE A 294 38.49 -43.58 6.21
CA PHE A 294 38.83 -44.84 6.93
C PHE A 294 38.93 -44.94 8.48
N THR A 295 37.99 -45.69 9.07
CA THR A 295 38.12 -47.06 9.66
C THR A 295 36.67 -47.51 10.01
N GLY A 296 36.14 -48.70 9.70
CA GLY A 296 36.61 -50.08 9.89
C GLY A 296 36.09 -50.60 11.26
N MET A 297 35.35 -51.70 11.45
CA MET A 297 34.93 -52.92 10.68
C MET A 297 33.67 -53.53 11.41
N GLN A 298 32.80 -54.46 10.95
CA GLN A 298 32.57 -55.24 9.71
C GLN A 298 31.13 -55.89 9.69
N TYR A 299 30.91 -56.92 8.84
CA TYR A 299 29.81 -57.93 8.70
C TYR A 299 28.88 -58.24 9.90
N GLY A 300 27.61 -58.67 9.74
CA GLY A 300 26.81 -59.11 8.55
C GLY A 300 25.29 -59.19 8.90
N GLU A 301 24.39 -59.96 8.27
CA GLU A 301 24.45 -60.90 7.13
C GLU A 301 23.03 -61.17 6.54
N TYR A 302 22.76 -62.35 5.92
CA TYR A 302 21.53 -62.69 5.15
C TYR A 302 20.54 -63.68 5.83
N VAL A 303 19.24 -63.64 5.44
CA VAL A 303 18.52 -64.68 4.64
C VAL A 303 16.98 -64.43 4.60
N ASN A 304 16.33 -64.71 3.45
CA ASN A 304 14.88 -64.60 3.20
C ASN A 304 14.04 -65.74 3.79
N ASN A 305 12.74 -65.52 4.10
CA ASN A 305 11.63 -65.99 3.23
C ASN A 305 10.21 -65.56 3.68
N GLN A 306 9.21 -65.91 2.85
CA GLN A 306 7.85 -65.36 2.79
C GLN A 306 6.75 -66.22 3.49
N ALA A 307 5.54 -65.64 3.59
CA ALA A 307 4.21 -66.24 3.29
C ALA A 307 3.12 -66.42 4.40
N SER A 308 2.13 -65.51 4.36
CA SER A 308 0.67 -65.79 4.17
C SER A 308 -0.31 -66.20 5.31
N SER A 309 -1.33 -65.34 5.50
CA SER A 309 -2.82 -65.57 5.56
C SER A 309 -3.60 -66.22 6.75
N ALA A 310 -4.35 -65.38 7.49
CA ALA A 310 -5.83 -65.38 7.80
C ALA A 310 -6.57 -66.62 8.44
N PRO A 311 -7.88 -66.60 8.86
CA PRO A 311 -8.93 -65.54 9.05
C PRO A 311 -9.73 -65.58 10.43
N THR A 312 -10.98 -65.05 10.50
CA THR A 312 -11.90 -64.75 11.67
C THR A 312 -13.29 -65.51 11.59
N PRO A 313 -14.48 -65.25 12.25
CA PRO A 313 -15.03 -64.18 13.18
C PRO A 313 -16.02 -64.69 14.33
N LEU A 314 -17.11 -63.93 14.69
CA LEU A 314 -18.38 -64.21 15.48
C LEU A 314 -18.54 -63.65 16.95
N SER A 315 -19.72 -63.30 17.54
CA SER A 315 -21.06 -62.74 17.11
C SER A 315 -22.09 -62.50 18.29
N SER A 316 -23.26 -61.83 18.06
CA SER A 316 -24.53 -61.66 18.90
C SER A 316 -24.53 -60.67 20.12
N ALA A 317 -25.61 -60.12 20.72
CA ALA A 317 -27.06 -59.73 20.44
C ALA A 317 -27.56 -58.76 21.61
N SER A 318 -28.82 -58.41 22.01
CA SER A 318 -30.29 -58.70 21.73
C SER A 318 -31.25 -57.79 22.59
N ASP A 319 -32.48 -57.45 22.09
CA ASP A 319 -33.86 -57.28 22.70
C ASP A 319 -34.15 -56.27 23.90
N ASP A 320 -35.35 -55.69 24.19
CA ASP A 320 -36.72 -55.63 23.57
C ASP A 320 -37.66 -54.51 24.18
N GLU A 321 -38.92 -54.39 23.70
CA GLU A 321 -40.11 -53.62 24.25
C GLU A 321 -40.01 -52.06 24.18
N GLU A 322 -41.04 -51.16 24.22
CA GLU A 322 -42.54 -51.10 24.36
C GLU A 322 -43.06 -49.76 23.70
N GLU A 323 -44.36 -49.38 23.70
CA GLU A 323 -45.26 -49.29 22.51
C GLU A 323 -45.32 -47.95 21.69
N GLU A 324 -46.27 -46.98 21.62
CA GLU A 324 -47.42 -46.40 22.40
C GLU A 324 -48.45 -45.66 21.44
N GLU A 325 -49.51 -44.97 21.91
CA GLU A 325 -50.76 -44.49 21.19
C GLU A 325 -50.91 -42.91 21.14
N GLU A 326 -51.85 -42.12 20.53
CA GLU A 326 -53.12 -42.23 19.72
C GLU A 326 -53.47 -40.86 18.97
N ASP A 327 -54.52 -40.78 18.13
CA ASP A 327 -55.37 -39.64 17.57
C ASP A 327 -54.81 -38.36 16.85
N GLU A 328 -55.29 -37.83 15.69
CA GLU A 328 -56.63 -37.58 15.04
C GLU A 328 -57.18 -36.12 15.18
N GLU A 329 -57.93 -35.47 14.26
CA GLU A 329 -58.40 -35.78 12.88
C GLU A 329 -58.59 -34.47 12.03
N ALA A 330 -58.99 -34.63 10.74
CA ALA A 330 -59.74 -33.74 9.82
C ALA A 330 -59.67 -32.18 9.83
N GLY A 331 -59.71 -31.49 8.67
CA GLY A 331 -59.72 -31.99 7.29
C GLY A 331 -60.21 -30.98 6.23
N LEU A 332 -60.08 -31.38 4.95
CA LEU A 332 -60.95 -31.08 3.79
C LEU A 332 -61.37 -29.59 3.56
N SER A 333 -60.98 -28.89 2.48
CA SER A 333 -61.28 -29.16 1.05
C SER A 333 -61.60 -27.79 0.36
N GLN A 334 -61.56 -27.54 -0.95
CA GLN A 334 -61.23 -28.32 -2.16
C GLN A 334 -61.00 -27.35 -3.36
N VAL A 335 -60.25 -27.76 -4.40
CA VAL A 335 -60.50 -27.51 -5.87
C VAL A 335 -60.57 -26.06 -6.40
N SER A 336 -59.97 -25.67 -7.54
CA SER A 336 -59.06 -26.34 -8.50
C SER A 336 -58.51 -25.32 -9.53
N GLU A 337 -57.53 -25.75 -10.35
CA GLU A 337 -57.24 -25.24 -11.72
C GLU A 337 -56.81 -23.73 -11.83
N GLU A 338 -56.13 -23.20 -12.86
CA GLU A 338 -55.31 -23.71 -13.98
C GLU A 338 -54.43 -22.53 -14.48
N SER A 339 -53.43 -22.63 -15.35
CA SER A 339 -52.73 -23.78 -15.96
C SER A 339 -51.27 -23.39 -16.24
N ARG A 340 -50.47 -24.29 -16.83
CA ARG A 340 -49.09 -24.01 -17.28
C ARG A 340 -49.10 -23.23 -18.60
N PHE A 341 -48.09 -22.40 -18.86
CA PHE A 341 -47.46 -22.37 -20.19
C PHE A 341 -45.97 -21.95 -20.10
N LEU A 342 -45.22 -22.33 -21.13
CA LEU A 342 -43.76 -22.18 -21.26
C LEU A 342 -43.45 -21.39 -22.55
N VAL A 343 -42.16 -21.28 -22.95
CA VAL A 343 -41.65 -20.92 -24.30
C VAL A 343 -41.28 -19.42 -24.58
N ILE A 344 -39.96 -19.15 -24.44
CA ILE A 344 -39.05 -18.45 -25.41
C ILE A 344 -39.19 -16.92 -25.70
N ASN A 345 -38.10 -16.19 -25.39
CA ASN A 345 -37.30 -15.20 -26.19
C ASN A 345 -37.98 -14.27 -27.24
N THR A 346 -37.49 -13.06 -27.57
CA THR A 346 -36.37 -12.17 -27.12
C THR A 346 -36.59 -10.80 -27.76
N ILE A 347 -36.21 -9.67 -27.13
CA ILE A 347 -35.77 -8.37 -27.73
C ILE A 347 -35.68 -7.29 -26.63
N PHE A 348 -34.76 -6.31 -26.62
CA PHE A 348 -33.38 -6.23 -27.12
C PHE A 348 -32.66 -5.02 -26.46
N LEU A 349 -31.33 -5.00 -26.43
CA LEU A 349 -30.54 -3.83 -26.00
C LEU A 349 -30.34 -2.85 -27.16
N LEU A 350 -30.68 -1.57 -26.97
CA LEU A 350 -30.10 -0.45 -27.70
C LEU A 350 -29.84 0.70 -26.70
N LEU A 351 -28.81 1.53 -26.86
CA LEU A 351 -28.14 1.88 -28.11
C LEU A 351 -26.62 2.09 -27.95
N LEU A 352 -25.82 1.17 -28.48
CA LEU A 352 -24.42 1.37 -28.87
C LEU A 352 -23.92 0.18 -29.73
N ASP A 353 -23.77 0.42 -31.04
CA ASP A 353 -22.70 -0.07 -31.94
C ASP A 353 -23.15 -0.39 -33.38
N VAL A 354 -22.91 0.60 -34.25
CA VAL A 354 -22.54 0.44 -35.67
C VAL A 354 -21.80 1.74 -36.05
N LEU A 355 -20.67 1.78 -36.77
CA LEU A 355 -19.99 0.82 -37.65
C LEU A 355 -18.46 0.81 -37.42
N SER A 356 -17.77 -0.18 -37.99
CA SER A 356 -16.33 -0.09 -38.33
C SER A 356 -16.06 -0.61 -39.74
N SER A 357 -15.52 0.25 -40.62
CA SER A 357 -15.08 -0.02 -42.02
C SER A 357 -16.17 -0.53 -43.00
N SER A 358 -16.18 -0.17 -44.29
CA SER A 358 -15.09 0.26 -45.18
C SER A 358 -15.53 1.11 -46.40
N ALA A 359 -14.71 2.10 -46.77
CA ALA A 359 -14.37 2.59 -48.13
C ALA A 359 -15.43 3.09 -49.15
N SER A 360 -14.97 4.07 -49.96
CA SER A 360 -15.47 4.58 -51.26
C SER A 360 -16.56 5.67 -51.31
N SER A 361 -16.42 6.56 -52.30
CA SER A 361 -17.14 7.83 -52.57
C SER A 361 -17.98 7.68 -53.88
N PRO A 362 -18.75 8.68 -54.43
CA PRO A 362 -18.80 10.13 -54.14
C PRO A 362 -20.23 10.77 -54.08
N ALA A 363 -20.28 12.11 -54.24
CA ALA A 363 -21.43 13.06 -54.20
C ALA A 363 -22.40 12.97 -55.42
N PRO A 364 -23.52 13.76 -55.59
CA PRO A 364 -23.80 15.13 -55.06
C PRO A 364 -25.27 15.54 -54.70
N ASP A 365 -25.44 16.85 -54.47
CA ASP A 365 -26.60 17.78 -54.29
C ASP A 365 -27.85 17.65 -55.23
N PRO A 366 -28.91 18.54 -55.21
CA PRO A 366 -29.32 19.66 -54.31
C PRO A 366 -30.85 19.79 -53.92
N ALA A 367 -31.19 20.73 -53.00
CA ALA A 367 -32.30 21.77 -52.94
C ALA A 367 -33.76 21.49 -53.46
N PRO A 368 -34.81 22.39 -53.32
CA PRO A 368 -34.85 23.78 -52.81
C PRO A 368 -36.09 24.20 -51.91
N GLU A 369 -36.21 25.53 -51.73
CA GLU A 369 -37.13 26.43 -50.96
C GLU A 369 -38.58 26.61 -51.54
N PRO A 370 -39.55 27.43 -50.99
CA PRO A 370 -39.42 28.86 -50.60
C PRO A 370 -40.31 29.49 -49.45
N ASP A 371 -40.12 30.83 -49.30
CA ASP A 371 -40.50 31.89 -48.31
C ASP A 371 -41.96 32.49 -48.50
N PRO A 372 -42.46 33.70 -48.02
CA PRO A 372 -41.85 34.84 -47.25
C PRO A 372 -42.66 35.70 -46.21
N ALA A 373 -41.93 36.33 -45.25
CA ALA A 373 -42.00 37.73 -44.68
C ALA A 373 -43.33 38.36 -44.09
N PRO A 374 -43.38 39.61 -43.49
CA PRO A 374 -42.36 40.62 -43.11
C PRO A 374 -42.47 41.25 -41.65
N VAL A 375 -41.74 42.37 -41.36
CA VAL A 375 -41.52 43.08 -40.04
C VAL A 375 -42.23 44.48 -39.97
N PRO A 376 -42.28 45.30 -38.85
CA PRO A 376 -41.15 46.04 -38.20
C PRO A 376 -41.29 46.39 -36.67
N ALA A 377 -40.48 47.34 -36.12
CA ALA A 377 -40.42 47.84 -34.71
C ALA A 377 -40.18 49.41 -34.67
N PRO A 378 -39.54 50.11 -33.68
CA PRO A 378 -39.45 50.06 -32.19
C PRO A 378 -39.67 51.45 -31.47
N ALA A 379 -39.63 51.57 -30.12
CA ALA A 379 -39.47 52.87 -29.36
C ALA A 379 -39.08 52.74 -27.85
N THR A 380 -38.60 53.84 -27.21
CA THR A 380 -38.24 54.01 -25.76
C THR A 380 -38.98 55.23 -25.12
N PRO A 381 -39.11 55.42 -23.77
CA PRO A 381 -38.08 56.12 -22.94
C PRO A 381 -38.10 55.85 -21.38
N GLN A 382 -37.36 56.67 -20.61
CA GLN A 382 -37.32 56.79 -19.11
C GLN A 382 -38.18 58.00 -18.58
N PRO A 383 -38.01 58.56 -17.35
CA PRO A 383 -38.27 58.06 -15.98
C PRO A 383 -39.17 59.00 -15.11
N SER A 384 -39.55 58.62 -13.87
CA SER A 384 -40.14 59.55 -12.87
C SER A 384 -39.93 59.14 -11.39
N LYS A 385 -40.48 59.89 -10.40
CA LYS A 385 -40.07 59.90 -8.97
C LYS A 385 -41.22 59.79 -7.94
N MET A 386 -40.86 59.29 -6.74
CA MET A 386 -41.22 59.80 -5.38
C MET A 386 -42.67 59.71 -4.83
N ALA A 387 -42.84 58.97 -3.71
CA ALA A 387 -43.91 59.16 -2.71
C ALA A 387 -43.57 58.56 -1.30
N LYS A 388 -44.16 59.14 -0.25
CA LYS A 388 -44.23 58.78 1.21
C LYS A 388 -45.34 59.69 1.84
N PRO A 389 -45.86 59.53 3.09
CA PRO A 389 -45.48 58.68 4.23
C PRO A 389 -46.70 57.95 4.90
N PHE A 390 -46.75 57.90 6.26
CA PHE A 390 -47.71 57.26 7.21
C PHE A 390 -47.55 55.74 7.45
N GLY A 391 -47.62 55.18 8.67
CA GLY A 391 -47.29 55.72 10.01
C GLY A 391 -48.35 55.60 11.13
N TYR A 392 -48.18 54.67 12.09
CA TYR A 392 -48.76 54.63 13.48
C TYR A 392 -48.07 53.50 14.31
N GLY A 393 -48.22 53.42 15.65
CA GLY A 393 -47.72 52.29 16.48
C GLY A 393 -47.71 52.47 18.01
N TYR A 394 -47.12 51.50 18.74
CA TYR A 394 -46.81 51.45 20.21
C TYR A 394 -48.02 51.38 21.19
N PRO A 395 -47.89 50.86 22.46
CA PRO A 395 -46.89 51.21 23.49
C PRO A 395 -46.28 50.06 24.36
N ALA A 396 -45.44 50.43 25.34
CA ALA A 396 -44.89 49.59 26.42
C ALA A 396 -44.77 50.41 27.74
N LEU A 397 -44.50 49.77 28.91
CA LEU A 397 -44.61 50.36 30.26
C LEU A 397 -43.28 50.55 31.03
N GLN A 398 -43.34 51.32 32.15
CA GLN A 398 -42.23 51.85 33.00
C GLN A 398 -42.52 51.57 34.51
N PRO A 399 -41.94 52.21 35.59
CA PRO A 399 -40.99 53.34 35.77
C PRO A 399 -39.68 52.96 36.53
N GLY A 400 -38.76 53.83 37.02
CA GLY A 400 -38.55 55.30 36.87
C GLY A 400 -38.58 56.12 38.18
N TYR A 401 -37.43 56.53 38.77
CA TYR A 401 -37.35 57.42 39.97
C TYR A 401 -36.00 58.20 40.13
N GLN A 402 -36.08 59.56 40.24
CA GLN A 402 -35.30 60.53 41.10
C GLN A 402 -33.72 60.54 41.17
N ASN A 403 -32.98 61.65 41.44
CA ASN A 403 -33.20 63.12 41.37
C ASN A 403 -31.87 63.97 41.52
N ALA A 404 -31.87 65.24 41.04
CA ALA A 404 -31.18 66.47 41.54
C ALA A 404 -29.64 66.83 41.39
N THR A 405 -29.41 68.07 40.88
CA THR A 405 -28.44 69.17 41.26
C THR A 405 -26.89 69.16 41.05
N THR A 406 -26.40 69.88 40.01
CA THR A 406 -25.58 71.16 39.95
C THR A 406 -24.38 71.49 40.89
N PRO A 407 -23.45 72.47 40.58
CA PRO A 407 -23.19 73.26 39.33
C PRO A 407 -21.69 73.65 38.97
N LEU A 408 -21.52 74.47 37.89
CA LEU A 408 -20.40 75.42 37.55
C LEU A 408 -19.04 74.82 37.08
N HIS A 409 -18.27 75.38 36.12
CA HIS A 409 -18.39 76.51 35.14
C HIS A 409 -17.29 76.33 34.02
N SER A 410 -16.93 77.20 33.04
CA SER A 410 -17.34 78.55 32.56
C SER A 410 -16.79 78.88 31.12
N GLY A 411 -17.65 78.93 30.08
CA GLY A 411 -17.44 79.73 28.83
C GLY A 411 -16.29 79.33 27.85
N VAL A 412 -16.12 79.93 26.67
CA VAL A 412 -16.90 80.95 25.88
C VAL A 412 -16.74 80.65 24.37
N GLN A 413 -17.72 81.03 23.54
CA GLN A 413 -17.66 80.98 22.06
C GLN A 413 -17.81 82.40 21.44
N PRO A 414 -17.31 82.65 20.22
CA PRO A 414 -18.14 83.41 19.27
C PRO A 414 -18.07 83.00 17.78
N SER A 415 -19.09 83.48 17.05
CA SER A 415 -19.33 83.53 15.58
C SER A 415 -18.26 84.31 14.76
N GLY A 416 -18.24 84.30 13.41
CA GLY A 416 -19.04 83.59 12.39
C GLY A 416 -19.09 84.30 11.00
N SER A 417 -19.72 83.67 10.00
CA SER A 417 -20.31 84.22 8.73
C SER A 417 -19.47 84.83 7.55
N VAL A 418 -19.63 84.20 6.36
CA VAL A 418 -20.05 84.79 5.03
C VAL A 418 -19.06 85.46 4.03
N TYR A 419 -18.79 84.72 2.93
CA TYR A 419 -18.68 85.05 1.47
C TYR A 419 -17.60 85.94 0.78
N SER A 420 -17.06 85.35 -0.30
CA SER A 420 -16.75 85.89 -1.67
C SER A 420 -15.48 86.70 -2.00
N GLY A 421 -14.82 86.33 -3.12
CA GLY A 421 -13.78 87.12 -3.82
C GLY A 421 -12.77 86.28 -4.65
N PHE A 422 -12.67 86.51 -5.97
CA PHE A 422 -11.56 86.06 -6.84
C PHE A 422 -10.45 87.17 -6.90
N GLN A 423 -9.23 87.06 -7.49
CA GLN A 423 -8.58 86.08 -8.38
C GLN A 423 -7.04 86.28 -8.37
N GLN A 424 -6.23 85.21 -8.56
CA GLN A 424 -5.06 85.08 -9.47
C GLN A 424 -4.08 83.94 -9.05
N CYS A 425 -3.24 83.50 -10.00
CA CYS A 425 -2.38 82.30 -9.97
C CYS A 425 -0.88 82.66 -9.72
N PRO A 426 0.09 81.70 -9.62
CA PRO A 426 0.04 80.26 -9.95
C PRO A 426 0.51 79.27 -8.85
N GLN A 427 0.59 77.99 -9.22
CA GLN A 427 0.77 76.83 -8.33
C GLN A 427 2.23 76.53 -7.95
N TYR A 428 2.46 76.04 -6.72
CA TYR A 428 3.32 74.87 -6.42
C TYR A 428 2.83 74.21 -5.11
N PRO A 429 2.72 72.87 -4.99
CA PRO A 429 2.20 72.22 -3.77
C PRO A 429 3.28 72.06 -2.70
N GLY A 430 2.97 72.42 -1.45
CA GLY A 430 3.90 72.32 -0.32
C GLY A 430 3.34 71.55 0.89
N VAL A 431 4.19 70.70 1.46
CA VAL A 431 4.26 70.32 2.90
C VAL A 431 2.93 69.92 3.58
N SER A 432 2.53 68.66 3.44
CA SER A 432 1.50 68.01 4.29
C SER A 432 1.85 66.55 4.64
N GLN A 433 3.14 66.22 4.73
CA GLN A 433 3.63 64.83 4.68
C GLN A 433 4.67 64.45 5.76
N LEU A 434 4.60 65.04 6.96
CA LEU A 434 5.57 64.80 8.06
C LEU A 434 4.93 64.41 9.42
N SER A 435 3.67 63.95 9.43
CA SER A 435 2.97 63.50 10.64
C SER A 435 2.57 62.01 10.65
N SER A 436 2.88 61.26 9.59
CA SER A 436 2.52 59.85 9.42
C SER A 436 3.67 58.85 9.71
N SER A 437 4.87 59.32 10.00
CA SER A 437 6.09 58.49 10.12
C SER A 437 6.42 57.97 11.53
N LEU A 438 5.64 58.33 12.56
CA LEU A 438 5.91 58.00 13.97
C LEU A 438 4.88 57.05 14.64
N GLY A 439 3.91 56.52 13.88
CA GLY A 439 2.93 55.54 14.39
C GLY A 439 3.49 54.13 14.68
N GLY A 440 4.78 53.90 14.50
CA GLY A 440 5.41 52.57 14.54
C GLY A 440 5.74 51.99 15.92
N LEU A 441 5.39 52.67 17.02
CA LEU A 441 5.80 52.30 18.38
C LEU A 441 4.62 51.98 19.34
N SER A 442 3.59 51.31 18.84
CA SER A 442 2.60 50.63 19.69
C SER A 442 3.10 49.24 20.09
N LEU A 443 3.71 49.14 21.27
CA LEU A 443 4.16 47.89 21.91
C LEU A 443 2.98 47.04 22.41
N GLN A 444 2.17 46.55 21.47
CA GLN A 444 1.08 45.60 21.74
C GLN A 444 0.78 44.67 20.56
N SER A 445 1.81 44.33 19.78
CA SER A 445 1.74 43.19 18.85
C SER A 445 1.62 41.89 19.64
N SER A 446 0.47 41.22 19.52
CA SER A 446 0.42 39.78 19.76
C SER A 446 1.38 39.10 18.76
N PRO A 447 2.22 38.14 19.21
CA PRO A 447 3.16 37.50 18.31
C PRO A 447 2.38 36.70 17.25
N GLN A 448 2.49 37.11 15.99
CA GLN A 448 1.93 36.37 14.86
C GLN A 448 2.50 34.93 14.90
N PRO A 449 1.67 33.88 14.77
CA PRO A 449 2.15 32.51 14.89
C PRO A 449 3.19 32.21 13.80
N GLU A 450 4.30 31.57 14.18
CA GLU A 450 5.43 31.30 13.28
C GLU A 450 5.02 30.48 12.04
N SER A 451 3.91 29.71 12.09
CA SER A 451 3.35 29.03 10.91
C SER A 451 2.82 29.99 9.82
N LEU A 452 2.42 31.21 10.20
CA LEU A 452 1.99 32.28 9.29
C LEU A 452 3.08 33.29 8.94
N ARG A 453 4.31 33.15 9.45
CA ARG A 453 5.40 34.06 9.07
C ARG A 453 5.58 34.02 7.54
N PRO A 454 5.52 35.17 6.84
CA PRO A 454 5.71 35.20 5.39
C PRO A 454 7.11 34.72 4.98
N VAL A 455 7.17 33.91 3.94
CA VAL A 455 8.40 33.42 3.30
C VAL A 455 8.37 33.80 1.83
N ASN A 456 9.41 34.52 1.36
CA ASN A 456 9.59 34.85 -0.05
C ASN A 456 10.29 33.68 -0.76
N LEU A 457 9.52 32.83 -1.44
CA LEU A 457 10.05 31.62 -2.09
C LEU A 457 10.95 31.93 -3.28
N THR A 458 10.78 33.10 -3.93
CA THR A 458 11.64 33.54 -5.04
C THR A 458 13.06 33.90 -4.57
N GLN A 459 13.25 34.20 -3.27
CA GLN A 459 14.54 34.60 -2.69
C GLN A 459 15.14 33.55 -1.73
N GLU A 460 14.31 32.86 -0.94
CA GLU A 460 14.78 31.89 0.05
C GLU A 460 15.23 30.57 -0.60
N ARG A 461 16.52 30.26 -0.49
CA ARG A 461 17.12 29.03 -1.04
C ARG A 461 17.17 27.87 -0.04
N ASN A 462 16.96 28.12 1.26
CA ASN A 462 17.12 27.14 2.34
C ASN A 462 15.79 26.84 3.05
N ILE A 463 14.73 26.59 2.28
CA ILE A 463 13.39 26.26 2.82
C ILE A 463 13.32 24.88 3.50
N LEU A 464 14.12 23.91 3.05
CA LEU A 464 14.13 22.54 3.54
C LEU A 464 14.86 22.46 4.89
N PRO A 465 14.22 21.96 5.97
CA PRO A 465 14.89 21.80 7.26
C PRO A 465 15.96 20.70 7.22
N THR A 466 16.98 20.84 8.05
CA THR A 466 18.07 19.86 8.22
C THR A 466 17.64 18.56 8.91
N ALA A 467 16.48 18.57 9.57
CA ALA A 467 15.86 17.43 10.26
C ALA A 467 14.46 17.16 9.68
N PRO A 468 13.89 15.95 9.88
CA PRO A 468 12.55 15.61 9.38
C PRO A 468 11.46 16.61 9.80
N VAL A 469 10.50 16.86 8.91
CA VAL A 469 9.36 17.75 9.17
C VAL A 469 8.41 17.08 10.16
N TRP A 470 8.14 17.76 11.28
CA TRP A 470 7.16 17.33 12.27
C TRP A 470 5.73 17.66 11.83
N ALA A 471 4.77 16.81 12.19
CA ALA A 471 3.35 17.09 11.99
C ALA A 471 2.92 18.30 12.86
N PRO A 472 2.11 19.25 12.34
CA PRO A 472 1.56 20.33 13.16
C PRO A 472 0.73 19.78 14.32
N VAL A 473 0.97 20.29 15.53
CA VAL A 473 0.19 19.93 16.72
C VAL A 473 -1.12 20.73 16.72
N PRO A 474 -2.31 20.09 16.71
CA PRO A 474 -3.59 20.80 16.70
C PRO A 474 -3.73 21.78 17.86
N ASN A 475 -4.27 22.97 17.62
CA ASN A 475 -4.27 24.05 18.61
C ASN A 475 -5.39 23.94 19.68
N LEU A 476 -5.40 22.82 20.41
CA LEU A 476 -6.25 22.60 21.58
C LEU A 476 -5.62 23.21 22.84
N ASN A 477 -6.33 23.16 23.97
CA ASN A 477 -5.74 23.44 25.29
C ASN A 477 -4.69 22.37 25.68
N LEU A 478 -3.92 22.61 26.74
CA LEU A 478 -2.78 21.77 27.11
C LEU A 478 -3.17 20.33 27.46
N ASP A 479 -4.34 20.10 28.04
CA ASP A 479 -4.75 18.78 28.51
C ASP A 479 -5.35 17.94 27.38
N LEU A 480 -6.18 18.55 26.53
CA LEU A 480 -6.65 17.92 25.29
C LEU A 480 -5.50 17.66 24.30
N LYS A 481 -4.43 18.48 24.29
CA LYS A 481 -3.19 18.22 23.52
C LYS A 481 -2.52 16.91 23.95
N LYS A 482 -2.42 16.63 25.26
CA LYS A 482 -1.83 15.37 25.79
C LYS A 482 -2.68 14.13 25.45
N LEU A 483 -4.00 14.28 25.44
CA LEU A 483 -4.95 13.20 25.18
C LEU A 483 -5.09 12.85 23.69
N ASN A 484 -4.63 13.71 22.77
CA ASN A 484 -4.92 13.59 21.33
C ASN A 484 -4.19 12.43 20.63
N CYS A 485 -4.69 12.02 19.47
CA CYS A 485 -4.14 10.87 18.75
C CYS A 485 -2.72 11.14 18.24
N SER A 486 -1.87 10.09 18.27
CA SER A 486 -0.56 10.10 17.60
C SER A 486 -0.73 10.41 16.11
N PRO A 487 0.01 11.38 15.55
CA PRO A 487 -0.07 11.76 14.14
C PRO A 487 0.47 10.67 13.19
N ASP A 488 1.16 9.67 13.72
CA ASP A 488 1.61 8.49 12.97
C ASP A 488 0.46 7.50 12.77
N SER A 489 -0.54 7.49 13.66
CA SER A 489 -1.74 6.64 13.55
C SER A 489 -2.88 7.34 12.82
N PHE A 490 -3.11 8.63 13.07
CA PHE A 490 -4.24 9.39 12.54
C PHE A 490 -3.96 10.90 12.52
N ARG A 491 -4.13 11.55 11.36
CA ARG A 491 -3.95 13.00 11.19
C ARG A 491 -4.92 13.59 10.17
N CYS A 492 -5.00 14.93 10.13
CA CYS A 492 -5.77 15.69 9.15
C CYS A 492 -4.87 16.66 8.37
N THR A 493 -5.24 16.97 7.13
CA THR A 493 -4.57 17.99 6.30
C THR A 493 -4.70 19.40 6.87
N LEU A 494 -5.79 19.70 7.57
CA LEU A 494 -6.08 20.99 8.20
C LEU A 494 -6.33 20.76 9.69
N THR A 495 -5.33 21.03 10.53
CA THR A 495 -5.49 20.90 12.00
C THR A 495 -6.36 21.99 12.61
N ASN A 496 -6.52 23.12 11.91
CA ASN A 496 -7.53 24.14 12.17
C ASN A 496 -8.63 23.99 11.11
N ILE A 497 -9.80 23.48 11.51
CA ILE A 497 -10.87 23.08 10.58
C ILE A 497 -11.69 24.32 10.17
N PRO A 498 -11.89 24.59 8.87
CA PRO A 498 -12.75 25.67 8.42
C PRO A 498 -14.18 25.52 8.93
N GLN A 499 -14.77 26.59 9.48
CA GLN A 499 -16.13 26.56 10.03
C GLN A 499 -17.22 26.29 8.96
N THR A 500 -16.95 26.59 7.69
CA THR A 500 -17.92 26.45 6.59
C THR A 500 -17.26 25.94 5.31
N GLN A 501 -18.04 25.28 4.44
CA GLN A 501 -17.58 24.90 3.11
C GLN A 501 -17.18 26.12 2.27
N ALA A 502 -17.79 27.29 2.48
CA ALA A 502 -17.39 28.53 1.82
C ALA A 502 -15.97 28.98 2.21
N LEU A 503 -15.59 28.84 3.49
CA LEU A 503 -14.23 29.14 3.95
C LEU A 503 -13.22 28.10 3.41
N LEU A 504 -13.58 26.82 3.38
CA LEU A 504 -12.76 25.75 2.78
C LEU A 504 -12.55 26.00 1.28
N ASN A 505 -13.61 26.32 0.53
CA ASN A 505 -13.55 26.67 -0.89
C ASN A 505 -12.71 27.93 -1.14
N LYS A 506 -12.71 28.90 -0.22
CA LYS A 506 -11.84 30.08 -0.29
C LYS A 506 -10.38 29.74 0.01
N ALA A 507 -10.11 28.79 0.90
CA ALA A 507 -8.75 28.39 1.28
C ALA A 507 -8.02 27.56 0.22
N LYS A 508 -8.77 26.87 -0.65
CA LYS A 508 -8.26 26.05 -1.78
C LYS A 508 -7.36 24.87 -1.38
N LEU A 509 -7.19 24.62 -0.08
CA LEU A 509 -6.50 23.45 0.47
C LEU A 509 -7.48 22.28 0.58
N PRO A 510 -7.07 21.04 0.26
CA PRO A 510 -7.95 19.88 0.36
C PRO A 510 -8.12 19.47 1.82
N LEU A 511 -9.38 19.37 2.29
CA LEU A 511 -9.68 18.81 3.61
C LEU A 511 -9.74 17.28 3.51
N GLY A 512 -8.97 16.59 4.36
CA GLY A 512 -9.00 15.14 4.46
C GLY A 512 -8.20 14.58 5.63
N LEU A 513 -8.24 13.27 5.79
CA LEU A 513 -7.58 12.52 6.86
C LEU A 513 -6.62 11.49 6.27
N LEU A 514 -5.55 11.19 6.99
CA LEU A 514 -4.65 10.07 6.70
C LEU A 514 -4.49 9.19 7.94
N LEU A 515 -4.49 7.87 7.72
CA LEU A 515 -4.60 6.85 8.75
C LEU A 515 -3.57 5.74 8.54
N HIS A 516 -3.02 5.23 9.63
CA HIS A 516 -2.21 4.00 9.69
C HIS A 516 -2.74 3.12 10.84
N PRO A 517 -4.00 2.65 10.73
CA PRO A 517 -4.82 2.25 11.88
C PRO A 517 -4.30 1.01 12.60
N PHE A 518 -3.66 0.09 11.87
CA PHE A 518 -3.19 -1.17 12.44
C PHE A 518 -1.68 -1.21 12.69
N ARG A 519 -1.00 -0.05 12.69
CA ARG A 519 0.47 0.02 12.87
C ARG A 519 0.96 -0.69 14.13
N ASP A 520 2.24 -1.04 14.13
CA ASP A 520 2.91 -1.56 15.33
C ASP A 520 3.05 -0.43 16.36
N LEU A 521 2.76 -0.76 17.62
CA LEU A 521 2.69 0.15 18.76
C LEU A 521 3.44 -0.49 19.93
N THR A 522 4.27 0.31 20.62
CA THR A 522 5.00 -0.14 21.83
C THR A 522 4.09 -0.29 23.04
N GLN A 523 3.00 0.47 23.08
CA GLN A 523 1.95 0.40 24.10
C GLN A 523 0.58 0.64 23.48
N LEU A 524 -0.43 -0.10 23.95
CA LEU A 524 -1.82 0.01 23.53
C LEU A 524 -2.71 -0.48 24.69
N PRO A 525 -3.57 0.38 25.27
CA PRO A 525 -4.51 -0.06 26.29
C PRO A 525 -5.53 -1.05 25.70
N VAL A 526 -5.42 -2.32 26.08
CA VAL A 526 -6.42 -3.35 25.78
C VAL A 526 -7.47 -3.33 26.88
N ILE A 527 -8.74 -3.27 26.50
CA ILE A 527 -9.87 -3.03 27.40
C ILE A 527 -10.83 -4.21 27.36
N THR A 528 -10.99 -4.87 28.52
CA THR A 528 -12.02 -5.87 28.78
C THR A 528 -13.13 -5.26 29.64
N SER A 529 -14.35 -5.27 29.12
CA SER A 529 -15.58 -4.88 29.81
C SER A 529 -16.76 -5.49 29.06
N ASN A 530 -17.82 -5.86 29.75
CA ASN A 530 -19.02 -6.45 29.16
C ASN A 530 -19.75 -5.39 28.30
N THR A 531 -19.85 -4.16 28.82
CA THR A 531 -20.53 -3.05 28.14
C THR A 531 -19.56 -2.12 27.43
N ILE A 532 -19.38 -2.28 26.11
CA ILE A 532 -18.65 -1.31 25.28
C ILE A 532 -19.51 -0.06 25.06
N VAL A 533 -19.23 1.01 25.82
CA VAL A 533 -20.03 2.23 25.87
C VAL A 533 -19.96 3.01 24.55
N ARG A 534 -21.13 3.21 23.93
CA ARG A 534 -21.31 3.92 22.65
C ARG A 534 -22.49 4.88 22.73
N CYS A 535 -22.44 5.97 21.97
CA CYS A 535 -23.55 6.91 21.82
C CYS A 535 -24.77 6.19 21.20
N ARG A 536 -25.94 6.33 21.82
CA ARG A 536 -27.19 5.63 21.43
C ARG A 536 -27.76 6.04 20.07
N SER A 537 -27.12 6.97 19.35
CA SER A 537 -27.57 7.43 18.03
C SER A 537 -26.49 7.28 16.95
N CYS A 538 -25.38 8.03 17.01
CA CYS A 538 -24.31 7.91 16.02
C CYS A 538 -23.39 6.68 16.21
N ARG A 539 -23.56 5.92 17.30
CA ARG A 539 -22.75 4.73 17.66
C ARG A 539 -21.25 5.00 17.82
N THR A 540 -20.84 6.25 17.98
CA THR A 540 -19.50 6.69 18.41
C THR A 540 -19.14 6.07 19.76
N TYR A 541 -17.94 5.50 19.88
CA TYR A 541 -17.39 4.96 21.13
C TYR A 541 -17.04 6.10 22.09
N ILE A 542 -17.24 5.88 23.40
CA ILE A 542 -16.79 6.85 24.41
C ILE A 542 -15.26 7.06 24.30
N ASN A 543 -14.82 8.29 24.52
CA ASN A 543 -13.49 8.77 24.13
C ASN A 543 -13.09 10.01 24.96
N PRO A 544 -11.82 10.48 24.94
CA PRO A 544 -11.35 11.57 25.81
C PRO A 544 -12.03 12.93 25.65
N PHE A 545 -12.77 13.16 24.57
CA PHE A 545 -13.35 14.45 24.23
C PHE A 545 -14.85 14.56 24.54
N VAL A 546 -15.45 13.54 25.17
CA VAL A 546 -16.84 13.63 25.65
C VAL A 546 -16.93 14.56 26.86
N SER A 547 -18.09 15.19 27.04
CA SER A 547 -18.37 16.00 28.24
C SER A 547 -19.32 15.25 29.16
N PHE A 548 -18.89 14.95 30.38
CA PHE A 548 -19.79 14.53 31.45
C PHE A 548 -20.59 15.74 31.92
N ILE A 549 -21.93 15.64 31.90
CA ILE A 549 -22.84 16.68 32.39
C ILE A 549 -23.00 16.54 33.91
N ASP A 550 -23.00 15.29 34.36
CA ASP A 550 -22.94 14.85 35.75
C ASP A 550 -22.25 13.47 35.78
N GLN A 551 -22.07 12.87 36.97
CA GLN A 551 -21.40 11.57 37.11
C GLN A 551 -22.11 10.41 36.40
N ARG A 552 -23.39 10.57 36.01
CA ARG A 552 -24.24 9.53 35.41
C ARG A 552 -24.61 9.79 33.95
N ARG A 553 -24.27 10.94 33.36
CA ARG A 553 -24.63 11.29 31.97
C ARG A 553 -23.51 11.98 31.20
N TRP A 554 -23.28 11.53 29.96
CA TRP A 554 -22.27 12.05 29.04
C TRP A 554 -22.86 12.52 27.71
N LYS A 555 -22.40 13.67 27.25
CA LYS A 555 -22.73 14.28 25.96
C LYS A 555 -21.74 13.80 24.90
N CYS A 556 -22.26 13.24 23.81
CA CYS A 556 -21.42 12.79 22.71
C CYS A 556 -20.80 13.99 21.95
N ASN A 557 -19.48 13.97 21.76
CA ASN A 557 -18.69 14.98 21.05
C ASN A 557 -18.91 15.01 19.53
N LEU A 558 -19.55 13.99 18.94
CA LEU A 558 -19.81 13.92 17.49
C LEU A 558 -21.25 14.33 17.12
N CYS A 559 -22.26 13.96 17.91
CA CYS A 559 -23.68 14.25 17.58
C CYS A 559 -24.46 14.98 18.69
N TYR A 560 -23.77 15.45 19.74
CA TYR A 560 -24.27 16.30 20.84
C TYR A 560 -25.42 15.76 21.69
N ARG A 561 -25.93 14.56 21.39
CA ARG A 561 -26.95 13.87 22.20
C ARG A 561 -26.35 13.41 23.53
N VAL A 562 -27.17 13.51 24.57
CA VAL A 562 -26.88 13.01 25.91
C VAL A 562 -27.20 11.51 25.98
N ASN A 563 -26.33 10.78 26.65
CA ASN A 563 -26.40 9.35 26.92
C ASN A 563 -26.12 9.12 28.40
N ASP A 564 -26.66 8.05 28.95
CA ASP A 564 -26.41 7.64 30.32
C ASP A 564 -25.08 6.87 30.42
N VAL A 565 -24.46 6.91 31.60
CA VAL A 565 -23.25 6.16 31.95
C VAL A 565 -23.68 4.83 32.56
N PRO A 566 -23.34 3.67 31.96
CA PRO A 566 -23.65 2.38 32.57
C PRO A 566 -22.95 2.19 33.92
N GLU A 567 -23.60 1.48 34.84
CA GLU A 567 -23.10 1.22 36.20
C GLU A 567 -21.68 0.59 36.19
N GLU A 568 -21.45 -0.37 35.29
CA GLU A 568 -20.13 -0.99 35.03
C GLU A 568 -19.04 0.04 34.69
N PHE A 569 -19.40 1.13 34.03
CA PHE A 569 -18.48 2.19 33.63
C PHE A 569 -18.17 3.18 34.76
N MET A 570 -18.91 3.14 35.88
CA MET A 570 -18.54 3.88 37.09
C MET A 570 -17.39 3.19 37.86
N TYR A 571 -17.14 1.89 37.61
CA TYR A 571 -15.97 1.17 38.11
C TYR A 571 -14.78 1.28 37.14
N ASN A 572 -13.58 1.53 37.68
CA ASN A 572 -12.34 1.57 36.92
C ASN A 572 -11.52 0.28 37.18
N PRO A 573 -11.35 -0.61 36.18
CA PRO A 573 -10.71 -1.91 36.38
C PRO A 573 -9.20 -1.82 36.66
N LEU A 574 -8.53 -0.72 36.27
CA LEU A 574 -7.09 -0.56 36.50
C LEU A 574 -6.78 -0.10 37.94
N THR A 575 -7.51 0.91 38.42
CA THR A 575 -7.32 1.47 39.78
C THR A 575 -8.13 0.76 40.86
N ARG A 576 -9.11 -0.08 40.46
CA ARG A 576 -10.12 -0.71 41.33
C ARG A 576 -10.94 0.30 42.13
N SER A 577 -11.02 1.55 41.66
CA SER A 577 -11.86 2.61 42.26
C SER A 577 -13.22 2.70 41.57
N TYR A 578 -14.23 3.18 42.30
CA TYR A 578 -15.59 3.39 41.82
C TYR A 578 -15.97 4.87 41.91
N GLY A 579 -16.84 5.33 41.02
CA GLY A 579 -17.41 6.68 40.99
C GLY A 579 -16.68 7.69 40.08
N GLU A 580 -15.62 7.26 39.38
CA GLU A 580 -14.75 8.15 38.59
C GLU A 580 -14.71 7.77 37.09
N PRO A 581 -15.84 7.80 36.36
CA PRO A 581 -15.92 7.33 34.97
C PRO A 581 -15.00 8.12 34.01
N HIS A 582 -14.65 9.36 34.35
CA HIS A 582 -13.70 10.18 33.59
C HIS A 582 -12.24 9.71 33.69
N LYS A 583 -11.87 8.87 34.68
CA LYS A 583 -10.52 8.28 34.80
C LYS A 583 -10.37 6.94 34.06
N ARG A 584 -11.44 6.42 33.44
CA ARG A 584 -11.37 5.14 32.73
C ARG A 584 -10.46 5.19 31.49
N PRO A 585 -9.81 4.06 31.11
CA PRO A 585 -8.83 4.04 30.00
C PRO A 585 -9.35 4.62 28.68
N GLU A 586 -10.63 4.40 28.36
CA GLU A 586 -11.36 4.94 27.20
C GLU A 586 -11.40 6.47 27.15
N VAL A 587 -11.38 7.13 28.32
CA VAL A 587 -11.46 8.60 28.47
C VAL A 587 -10.07 9.20 28.68
N GLN A 588 -9.09 8.40 29.10
CA GLN A 588 -7.70 8.82 29.29
C GLN A 588 -6.81 8.59 28.06
N ASN A 589 -7.27 7.87 27.04
CA ASN A 589 -6.48 7.54 25.85
C ASN A 589 -7.30 7.72 24.55
N SER A 590 -6.76 8.45 23.58
CA SER A 590 -7.36 8.56 22.23
C SER A 590 -7.22 7.30 21.38
N THR A 591 -6.29 6.41 21.74
CA THR A 591 -6.02 5.15 21.05
C THR A 591 -6.15 3.99 22.04
N VAL A 592 -7.12 3.10 21.80
CA VAL A 592 -7.46 1.95 22.66
C VAL A 592 -7.89 0.75 21.81
N GLU A 593 -7.92 -0.44 22.40
CA GLU A 593 -8.40 -1.66 21.75
C GLU A 593 -9.31 -2.47 22.67
N PHE A 594 -10.59 -2.59 22.33
CA PHE A 594 -11.55 -3.39 23.09
C PHE A 594 -11.51 -4.86 22.66
N ILE A 595 -11.65 -5.78 23.61
CA ILE A 595 -12.10 -7.15 23.30
C ILE A 595 -13.63 -7.11 23.19
N ALA A 596 -14.19 -7.68 22.13
CA ALA A 596 -15.60 -7.52 21.77
C ALA A 596 -16.45 -8.74 22.14
N SER A 597 -17.70 -8.48 22.53
CA SER A 597 -18.73 -9.49 22.77
C SER A 597 -19.22 -10.17 21.49
N SER A 598 -20.02 -11.22 21.65
CA SER A 598 -20.75 -11.90 20.57
C SER A 598 -21.55 -10.96 19.67
N ASP A 599 -22.00 -9.81 20.18
CA ASP A 599 -22.76 -8.78 19.42
C ASP A 599 -21.98 -8.16 18.24
N TYR A 600 -20.68 -8.45 18.13
CA TYR A 600 -19.78 -8.01 17.06
C TYR A 600 -19.31 -9.17 16.15
N MET A 601 -19.94 -10.34 16.27
CA MET A 601 -19.65 -11.57 15.56
C MET A 601 -20.89 -12.02 14.77
N LEU A 602 -20.79 -12.20 13.46
CA LEU A 602 -21.87 -12.80 12.63
C LEU A 602 -21.75 -14.33 12.53
N ARG A 603 -20.59 -14.86 12.88
CA ARG A 603 -20.19 -16.26 12.95
C ARG A 603 -19.07 -16.39 13.99
N PRO A 604 -18.74 -17.59 14.49
CA PRO A 604 -17.56 -17.78 15.34
C PRO A 604 -16.29 -17.21 14.69
N PRO A 605 -15.40 -16.53 15.43
CA PRO A 605 -14.21 -15.90 14.85
C PRO A 605 -13.31 -16.90 14.10
N GLN A 606 -13.02 -16.60 12.83
CA GLN A 606 -12.29 -17.53 11.96
C GLN A 606 -10.89 -17.87 12.51
N PRO A 607 -10.36 -19.08 12.22
CA PRO A 607 -8.93 -19.35 12.39
C PRO A 607 -8.11 -18.55 11.37
N ALA A 608 -6.81 -18.41 11.61
CA ALA A 608 -5.91 -17.90 10.57
C ALA A 608 -5.79 -18.96 9.45
N VAL A 609 -6.09 -18.58 8.21
CA VAL A 609 -5.99 -19.46 7.03
C VAL A 609 -5.11 -18.83 5.97
N TYR A 610 -4.13 -19.59 5.48
CA TYR A 610 -3.12 -19.16 4.52
C TYR A 610 -3.08 -20.07 3.30
N LEU A 611 -3.29 -19.51 2.10
CA LEU A 611 -3.18 -20.24 0.83
C LEU A 611 -2.07 -19.62 -0.02
N PHE A 612 -1.17 -20.46 -0.52
CA PHE A 612 -0.09 -20.04 -1.43
C PHE A 612 -0.41 -20.52 -2.85
N VAL A 613 -0.43 -19.60 -3.82
CA VAL A 613 -0.82 -19.84 -5.22
C VAL A 613 0.35 -19.43 -6.11
N LEU A 614 1.02 -20.41 -6.71
CA LEU A 614 2.39 -20.28 -7.20
C LEU A 614 2.51 -20.60 -8.71
N ASP A 615 2.91 -19.60 -9.50
CA ASP A 615 3.32 -19.79 -10.90
C ASP A 615 4.53 -20.74 -10.93
N VAL A 616 4.42 -21.86 -11.65
CA VAL A 616 5.50 -22.85 -11.86
C VAL A 616 5.83 -23.07 -13.34
N SER A 617 5.42 -22.13 -14.20
CA SER A 617 5.84 -22.09 -15.59
C SER A 617 7.38 -21.99 -15.72
N HIS A 618 7.91 -22.29 -16.91
CA HIS A 618 9.35 -22.18 -17.20
C HIS A 618 9.92 -20.80 -16.84
N ASN A 619 9.14 -19.71 -17.00
CA ASN A 619 9.58 -18.37 -16.61
C ASN A 619 9.75 -18.24 -15.09
N ALA A 620 8.83 -18.82 -14.32
CA ALA A 620 8.85 -18.85 -12.87
C ALA A 620 9.99 -19.70 -12.29
N VAL A 621 10.24 -20.87 -12.90
CA VAL A 621 11.33 -21.78 -12.52
C VAL A 621 12.69 -21.14 -12.80
N GLU A 622 12.89 -20.56 -13.99
CA GLU A 622 14.12 -19.86 -14.38
C GLU A 622 14.43 -18.66 -13.46
N ALA A 623 13.40 -17.89 -13.09
CA ALA A 623 13.54 -16.78 -12.15
C ALA A 623 14.04 -17.26 -10.76
N GLY A 624 13.73 -18.51 -10.39
CA GLY A 624 14.23 -19.17 -9.17
C GLY A 624 13.65 -18.62 -7.87
N TYR A 625 12.45 -18.01 -7.92
CA TYR A 625 11.83 -17.42 -6.72
C TYR A 625 11.32 -18.49 -5.74
N LEU A 626 10.92 -19.67 -6.25
CA LEU A 626 10.37 -20.78 -5.46
C LEU A 626 11.29 -21.20 -4.32
N THR A 627 12.61 -21.27 -4.56
CA THR A 627 13.62 -21.59 -3.54
C THR A 627 13.62 -20.56 -2.41
N ILE A 628 13.56 -19.26 -2.73
CA ILE A 628 13.54 -18.18 -1.74
C ILE A 628 12.25 -18.21 -0.92
N LEU A 629 11.11 -18.47 -1.57
CA LEU A 629 9.81 -18.58 -0.90
C LEU A 629 9.75 -19.80 0.03
N CYS A 630 10.12 -20.99 -0.47
CA CYS A 630 10.04 -22.22 0.30
C CYS A 630 11.00 -22.20 1.50
N GLN A 631 12.23 -21.70 1.31
CA GLN A 631 13.17 -21.46 2.41
C GLN A 631 12.62 -20.45 3.44
N SER A 632 12.05 -19.33 2.99
CA SER A 632 11.46 -18.34 3.90
C SER A 632 10.25 -18.88 4.67
N LEU A 633 9.46 -19.79 4.06
CA LEU A 633 8.38 -20.51 4.74
C LEU A 633 8.91 -21.51 5.75
N LEU A 634 9.87 -22.37 5.39
CA LEU A 634 10.51 -23.34 6.30
C LEU A 634 11.10 -22.66 7.55
N GLU A 635 11.79 -21.52 7.37
CA GLU A 635 12.36 -20.72 8.46
C GLU A 635 11.29 -20.10 9.38
N ASN A 636 10.08 -19.81 8.87
CA ASN A 636 9.09 -18.97 9.56
C ASN A 636 7.72 -19.63 9.74
N LEU A 637 7.61 -20.95 9.48
CA LEU A 637 6.39 -21.74 9.62
C LEU A 637 5.79 -21.65 11.03
N ASP A 638 6.65 -21.84 12.05
CA ASP A 638 6.32 -21.66 13.47
C ASP A 638 6.14 -20.19 13.91
N LYS A 639 6.32 -19.23 13.00
CA LYS A 639 6.19 -17.79 13.24
C LYS A 639 5.00 -17.16 12.51
N LEU A 640 4.21 -17.95 11.79
CA LEU A 640 2.97 -17.48 11.16
C LEU A 640 1.96 -17.06 12.26
N PRO A 641 1.34 -15.87 12.17
CA PRO A 641 0.35 -15.43 13.16
C PRO A 641 -0.85 -16.38 13.23
N GLY A 642 -0.94 -17.16 14.30
CA GLY A 642 -1.94 -18.22 14.40
C GLY A 642 -2.19 -18.74 15.81
N ASP A 643 -3.21 -19.59 15.93
CA ASP A 643 -3.49 -20.45 17.09
C ASP A 643 -3.46 -21.93 16.65
N SER A 644 -3.84 -22.87 17.51
CA SER A 644 -3.80 -24.31 17.18
C SER A 644 -4.80 -24.75 16.09
N ARG A 645 -5.68 -23.85 15.64
CA ARG A 645 -6.63 -24.07 14.52
C ARG A 645 -6.11 -23.53 13.20
N THR A 646 -4.89 -22.98 13.14
CA THR A 646 -4.35 -22.33 11.95
C THR A 646 -4.21 -23.32 10.80
N ARG A 647 -4.71 -22.94 9.62
CA ARG A 647 -4.71 -23.81 8.43
C ARG A 647 -3.85 -23.25 7.31
N ILE A 648 -3.24 -24.14 6.54
CA ILE A 648 -2.41 -23.81 5.39
C ILE A 648 -2.74 -24.70 4.19
N GLY A 649 -2.59 -24.16 2.99
CA GLY A 649 -2.73 -24.88 1.74
C GLY A 649 -1.82 -24.34 0.65
N PHE A 650 -1.60 -25.16 -0.38
CA PHE A 650 -0.71 -24.86 -1.49
C PHE A 650 -1.39 -25.23 -2.82
N VAL A 651 -1.21 -24.37 -3.82
CA VAL A 651 -1.57 -24.58 -5.22
C VAL A 651 -0.39 -24.12 -6.07
N THR A 652 0.02 -24.93 -7.05
CA THR A 652 0.90 -24.48 -8.15
C THR A 652 0.12 -24.48 -9.46
N PHE A 653 0.54 -23.70 -10.46
CA PHE A 653 -0.14 -23.64 -11.75
C PHE A 653 0.80 -23.27 -12.90
N ASP A 654 0.48 -23.78 -14.09
CA ASP A 654 1.18 -23.52 -15.35
C ASP A 654 0.17 -23.48 -16.53
N SER A 655 0.11 -24.51 -17.38
CA SER A 655 -1.04 -24.74 -18.26
C SER A 655 -2.21 -25.41 -17.51
N THR A 656 -1.94 -26.08 -16.38
CA THR A 656 -2.95 -26.74 -15.53
C THR A 656 -2.91 -26.24 -14.09
N ILE A 657 -3.81 -26.73 -13.23
CA ILE A 657 -3.86 -26.38 -11.79
C ILE A 657 -3.46 -27.60 -10.96
N HIS A 658 -2.53 -27.41 -10.03
CA HIS A 658 -2.05 -28.46 -9.15
C HIS A 658 -2.43 -28.16 -7.70
N PHE A 659 -3.22 -29.04 -7.10
CA PHE A 659 -3.52 -29.03 -5.67
C PHE A 659 -2.61 -30.03 -4.92
N TYR A 660 -2.37 -29.79 -3.63
CA TYR A 660 -1.60 -30.72 -2.79
C TYR A 660 -2.45 -31.20 -1.62
N ASN A 661 -2.81 -32.48 -1.61
CA ASN A 661 -3.38 -33.14 -0.45
C ASN A 661 -2.26 -33.37 0.58
N LEU A 662 -2.50 -32.85 1.78
CA LEU A 662 -1.59 -32.84 2.92
C LEU A 662 -2.27 -33.37 4.19
N GLN A 663 -3.37 -34.12 4.06
CA GLN A 663 -4.16 -34.59 5.21
C GLN A 663 -3.34 -35.46 6.18
N GLU A 664 -3.70 -35.44 7.46
CA GLU A 664 -3.06 -36.28 8.49
C GLU A 664 -3.16 -37.77 8.11
N GLY A 665 -2.13 -38.54 8.47
CA GLY A 665 -2.03 -39.97 8.16
C GLY A 665 -1.42 -40.31 6.79
N LEU A 666 -1.17 -39.32 5.92
CA LEU A 666 -0.31 -39.52 4.75
C LEU A 666 1.17 -39.63 5.17
N SER A 667 1.94 -40.43 4.43
CA SER A 667 3.41 -40.55 4.58
C SER A 667 4.20 -39.63 3.63
N GLN A 668 3.54 -39.03 2.65
CA GLN A 668 4.10 -38.07 1.70
C GLN A 668 2.98 -37.21 1.11
N PRO A 669 3.24 -35.95 0.68
CA PRO A 669 2.27 -35.13 -0.05
C PRO A 669 1.77 -35.80 -1.33
N GLN A 670 0.49 -35.62 -1.66
CA GLN A 670 -0.11 -36.10 -2.91
C GLN A 670 -0.50 -34.91 -3.81
N MET A 671 0.08 -34.87 -5.01
CA MET A 671 -0.23 -33.86 -6.03
C MET A 671 -1.45 -34.29 -6.85
N LEU A 672 -2.45 -33.42 -6.96
CA LEU A 672 -3.70 -33.63 -7.67
C LEU A 672 -3.81 -32.61 -8.81
N ILE A 673 -3.77 -33.08 -10.05
CA ILE A 673 -3.75 -32.24 -11.25
C ILE A 673 -5.17 -32.09 -11.81
N VAL A 674 -5.60 -30.84 -12.03
CA VAL A 674 -6.85 -30.49 -12.70
C VAL A 674 -6.51 -29.76 -13.98
N SER A 675 -6.75 -30.44 -15.12
CA SER A 675 -6.51 -29.92 -16.46
C SER A 675 -7.71 -29.20 -17.08
N ASP A 676 -8.91 -29.34 -16.50
CA ASP A 676 -10.06 -28.52 -16.85
C ASP A 676 -9.94 -27.16 -16.15
N ILE A 677 -9.63 -26.13 -16.95
CA ILE A 677 -9.45 -24.76 -16.51
C ILE A 677 -10.67 -23.87 -16.78
N ASP A 678 -11.72 -24.42 -17.40
CA ASP A 678 -12.94 -23.69 -17.77
C ASP A 678 -14.07 -23.94 -16.73
N ASP A 679 -14.22 -25.16 -16.18
CA ASP A 679 -14.89 -25.37 -14.88
C ASP A 679 -13.95 -26.01 -13.84
N VAL A 680 -13.17 -25.14 -13.22
CA VAL A 680 -12.22 -25.45 -12.16
C VAL A 680 -12.93 -26.04 -10.93
N PHE A 681 -12.94 -27.36 -10.78
CA PHE A 681 -13.45 -28.04 -9.59
C PHE A 681 -12.37 -28.22 -8.50
N LEU A 682 -12.81 -28.51 -7.27
CA LEU A 682 -11.92 -28.87 -6.16
C LEU A 682 -11.96 -30.38 -5.96
N PRO A 683 -10.83 -31.12 -6.03
CA PRO A 683 -10.86 -32.58 -5.96
C PRO A 683 -11.20 -33.13 -4.58
N THR A 684 -10.67 -32.53 -3.50
CA THR A 684 -10.87 -32.99 -2.10
C THR A 684 -10.80 -31.81 -1.12
N PRO A 685 -11.83 -30.95 -1.01
CA PRO A 685 -11.74 -29.64 -0.33
C PRO A 685 -11.12 -29.66 1.09
N ASP A 686 -11.53 -30.60 1.93
CA ASP A 686 -11.08 -30.69 3.33
C ASP A 686 -9.60 -31.07 3.46
N SER A 687 -9.08 -31.84 2.51
CA SER A 687 -7.68 -32.31 2.47
C SER A 687 -6.66 -31.27 1.97
N LEU A 688 -7.13 -30.08 1.55
CA LEU A 688 -6.33 -29.04 0.88
C LEU A 688 -6.06 -27.79 1.74
N LEU A 689 -6.85 -27.57 2.79
CA LEU A 689 -6.64 -26.52 3.81
C LEU A 689 -6.48 -27.18 5.18
N VAL A 690 -5.33 -27.80 5.38
CA VAL A 690 -5.02 -28.67 6.53
C VAL A 690 -4.49 -27.87 7.73
N ASN A 691 -4.56 -28.44 8.93
CA ASN A 691 -3.99 -27.81 10.12
C ASN A 691 -2.45 -27.75 10.02
N LEU A 692 -1.90 -26.57 10.30
CA LEU A 692 -0.47 -26.27 10.29
C LEU A 692 0.32 -27.09 11.32
N TYR A 693 -0.32 -27.52 12.42
CA TYR A 693 0.31 -28.29 13.48
C TYR A 693 0.27 -29.80 13.24
N GLU A 694 -0.86 -30.33 12.78
CA GLU A 694 -1.07 -31.77 12.53
C GLU A 694 -0.27 -32.22 11.30
N SER A 695 -0.43 -31.52 10.16
CA SER A 695 0.24 -31.86 8.88
C SER A 695 1.68 -31.32 8.77
N LYS A 696 2.30 -30.92 9.88
CA LYS A 696 3.50 -30.06 9.88
C LYS A 696 4.70 -30.62 9.11
N GLU A 697 4.96 -31.92 9.22
CA GLU A 697 6.09 -32.54 8.51
C GLU A 697 5.78 -32.75 7.01
N LEU A 698 4.54 -33.13 6.65
CA LEU A 698 4.09 -33.17 5.24
C LEU A 698 4.23 -31.81 4.54
N ILE A 699 3.94 -30.71 5.26
CA ILE A 699 4.14 -29.34 4.78
C ILE A 699 5.63 -29.06 4.55
N ARG A 700 6.51 -29.54 5.43
CA ARG A 700 7.97 -29.41 5.26
C ARG A 700 8.49 -30.22 4.08
N ASP A 701 8.03 -31.45 3.93
CA ASP A 701 8.39 -32.33 2.80
C ASP A 701 7.98 -31.70 1.46
N LEU A 702 6.77 -31.14 1.39
CA LEU A 702 6.31 -30.39 0.21
C LEU A 702 7.21 -29.18 -0.07
N LEU A 703 7.51 -28.36 0.94
CA LEU A 703 8.35 -27.16 0.78
C LEU A 703 9.80 -27.50 0.39
N ASN A 704 10.34 -28.64 0.83
CA ASN A 704 11.64 -29.15 0.38
C ASN A 704 11.60 -29.68 -1.07
N ALA A 705 10.49 -30.28 -1.49
CA ALA A 705 10.33 -30.86 -2.82
C ALA A 705 10.01 -29.79 -3.91
N LEU A 706 9.17 -28.80 -3.61
CA LEU A 706 8.63 -27.83 -4.57
C LEU A 706 9.67 -27.16 -5.50
N PRO A 707 10.83 -26.67 -5.01
CA PRO A 707 11.84 -26.04 -5.89
C PRO A 707 12.45 -27.00 -6.93
N ASN A 708 12.44 -28.31 -6.65
CA ASN A 708 13.04 -29.34 -7.49
C ASN A 708 12.00 -30.07 -8.38
N MET A 709 10.72 -30.01 -7.99
CA MET A 709 9.61 -30.70 -8.64
C MET A 709 9.38 -30.26 -10.10
N PHE A 710 9.67 -28.99 -10.41
CA PHE A 710 9.42 -28.37 -11.72
C PHE A 710 10.72 -28.04 -12.50
N THR A 711 11.88 -28.54 -12.05
CA THR A 711 13.17 -28.27 -12.71
C THR A 711 13.17 -28.82 -14.15
N ASN A 712 13.56 -27.98 -15.11
CA ASN A 712 13.49 -28.26 -16.56
C ASN A 712 12.05 -28.47 -17.10
N THR A 713 11.02 -27.90 -16.46
CA THR A 713 9.66 -27.85 -17.03
C THR A 713 9.67 -27.21 -18.43
N ARG A 714 8.79 -27.70 -19.30
CA ARG A 714 8.57 -27.17 -20.66
C ARG A 714 7.32 -26.32 -20.76
N GLU A 715 6.50 -26.26 -19.71
CA GLU A 715 5.26 -25.50 -19.69
C GLU A 715 5.56 -24.00 -19.65
N THR A 716 5.24 -23.30 -20.75
CA THR A 716 5.44 -21.85 -20.87
C THR A 716 4.20 -21.05 -20.47
N HIS A 717 3.04 -21.70 -20.36
CA HIS A 717 1.77 -21.06 -20.03
C HIS A 717 1.62 -20.78 -18.52
N SER A 718 0.74 -19.82 -18.21
CA SER A 718 0.42 -19.40 -16.84
C SER A 718 -1.08 -19.09 -16.74
N ALA A 719 -1.85 -20.06 -16.24
CA ALA A 719 -3.31 -20.06 -16.10
C ALA A 719 -3.79 -19.42 -14.78
N LEU A 720 -3.32 -18.19 -14.51
CA LEU A 720 -3.54 -17.50 -13.24
C LEU A 720 -5.03 -17.32 -12.88
N GLY A 721 -5.89 -16.96 -13.83
CA GLY A 721 -7.31 -16.72 -13.55
C GLY A 721 -8.05 -17.98 -13.07
N PRO A 722 -7.95 -19.12 -13.79
CA PRO A 722 -8.41 -20.43 -13.30
C PRO A 722 -7.84 -20.79 -11.92
N ALA A 723 -6.53 -20.61 -11.68
CA ALA A 723 -5.92 -20.87 -10.37
C ALA A 723 -6.47 -19.96 -9.26
N LEU A 724 -6.83 -18.71 -9.58
CA LEU A 724 -7.50 -17.79 -8.66
C LEU A 724 -8.97 -18.16 -8.42
N GLN A 725 -9.67 -18.73 -9.41
CA GLN A 725 -11.03 -19.27 -9.23
C GLN A 725 -11.03 -20.51 -8.34
N ALA A 726 -10.05 -21.41 -8.49
CA ALA A 726 -9.77 -22.48 -7.53
C ALA A 726 -9.54 -21.93 -6.12
N ALA A 727 -8.63 -20.95 -5.97
CA ALA A 727 -8.32 -20.34 -4.69
C ALA A 727 -9.53 -19.68 -4.03
N PHE A 728 -10.40 -19.02 -4.80
CA PHE A 728 -11.67 -18.47 -4.29
C PHE A 728 -12.63 -19.59 -3.85
N LYS A 729 -12.90 -20.60 -4.68
CA LYS A 729 -13.76 -21.75 -4.32
C LYS A 729 -13.25 -22.41 -3.02
N LEU A 730 -11.93 -22.59 -2.87
CA LEU A 730 -11.30 -23.25 -1.72
C LEU A 730 -11.34 -22.40 -0.43
N MET A 731 -11.11 -21.08 -0.53
CA MET A 731 -11.10 -20.18 0.65
C MET A 731 -12.50 -19.76 1.11
N SER A 732 -13.50 -19.82 0.23
CA SER A 732 -14.89 -19.37 0.46
C SER A 732 -15.49 -19.78 1.83
N PRO A 733 -15.34 -21.01 2.35
CA PRO A 733 -15.98 -21.41 3.61
C PRO A 733 -15.50 -20.64 4.85
N THR A 734 -14.23 -20.21 4.89
CA THR A 734 -13.64 -19.54 6.06
C THR A 734 -13.19 -18.10 5.81
N GLY A 735 -12.86 -17.74 4.57
CA GLY A 735 -11.99 -16.59 4.32
C GLY A 735 -10.54 -16.90 4.70
N GLY A 736 -9.71 -15.85 4.71
CA GLY A 736 -8.28 -15.92 5.02
C GLY A 736 -7.43 -15.10 4.04
N ARG A 737 -6.15 -15.46 3.89
CA ARG A 737 -5.18 -14.75 3.05
C ARG A 737 -4.61 -15.64 1.94
N VAL A 738 -4.83 -15.26 0.69
CA VAL A 738 -4.21 -15.84 -0.50
C VAL A 738 -2.94 -15.06 -0.83
N SER A 739 -1.82 -15.77 -1.05
CA SER A 739 -0.52 -15.22 -1.41
C SER A 739 -0.17 -15.68 -2.83
N VAL A 740 -0.29 -14.79 -3.81
CA VAL A 740 -0.13 -15.09 -5.24
C VAL A 740 1.28 -14.72 -5.68
N PHE A 741 1.98 -15.64 -6.32
CA PHE A 741 3.30 -15.41 -6.92
C PHE A 741 3.20 -15.62 -8.43
N GLN A 742 3.49 -14.56 -9.19
CA GLN A 742 3.35 -14.49 -10.64
C GLN A 742 4.64 -13.92 -11.24
N THR A 743 5.18 -14.50 -12.31
CA THR A 743 6.42 -13.98 -12.94
C THR A 743 6.23 -13.48 -14.37
N GLN A 744 5.09 -13.77 -15.01
CA GLN A 744 4.79 -13.31 -16.36
C GLN A 744 3.32 -12.87 -16.54
N LEU A 745 2.99 -12.41 -17.74
CA LEU A 745 1.64 -12.02 -18.14
C LEU A 745 0.74 -13.28 -18.27
N PRO A 746 -0.42 -13.37 -17.59
CA PRO A 746 -1.31 -14.55 -17.66
C PRO A 746 -1.76 -14.86 -19.09
N SER A 747 -1.51 -16.09 -19.53
CA SER A 747 -1.53 -16.47 -20.95
C SER A 747 -2.68 -17.38 -21.36
N LEU A 748 -3.41 -17.96 -20.40
CA LEU A 748 -4.32 -19.08 -20.62
C LEU A 748 -5.54 -19.01 -19.67
N GLY A 749 -6.69 -19.48 -20.16
CA GLY A 749 -7.95 -19.54 -19.40
C GLY A 749 -8.61 -18.18 -19.15
N ALA A 750 -9.61 -18.17 -18.28
CA ALA A 750 -10.33 -16.96 -17.90
C ALA A 750 -9.38 -15.88 -17.35
N GLY A 751 -9.63 -14.60 -17.69
CA GLY A 751 -8.79 -13.49 -17.21
C GLY A 751 -7.38 -13.43 -17.81
N LEU A 752 -7.06 -14.20 -18.86
CA LEU A 752 -5.84 -14.00 -19.65
C LEU A 752 -5.73 -12.54 -20.13
N LEU A 753 -4.50 -12.06 -20.31
CA LEU A 753 -4.21 -10.68 -20.69
C LEU A 753 -3.51 -10.62 -22.05
N GLN A 754 -3.27 -9.41 -22.54
CA GLN A 754 -2.57 -9.16 -23.80
C GLN A 754 -1.44 -8.14 -23.59
N SER A 755 -0.34 -8.27 -24.34
CA SER A 755 0.83 -7.38 -24.22
C SER A 755 0.59 -6.01 -24.85
N ARG A 756 -0.28 -5.22 -24.21
CA ARG A 756 -0.77 -3.91 -24.67
C ARG A 756 0.14 -2.70 -24.38
N GLU A 757 1.27 -2.86 -23.69
CA GLU A 757 2.24 -1.75 -23.59
C GLU A 757 2.94 -1.52 -24.93
N ASP A 758 2.81 -0.32 -25.51
CA ASP A 758 3.65 0.14 -26.63
C ASP A 758 4.97 0.72 -26.09
N PRO A 759 6.14 0.08 -26.35
CA PRO A 759 7.43 0.56 -25.88
C PRO A 759 7.79 1.97 -26.38
N ASN A 760 7.28 2.37 -27.55
CA ASN A 760 7.59 3.67 -28.17
C ASN A 760 6.88 4.83 -27.46
N GLN A 761 5.76 4.56 -26.78
CA GLN A 761 4.98 5.57 -26.06
C GLN A 761 5.43 5.77 -24.60
N ARG A 762 6.43 5.03 -24.11
CA ARG A 762 6.92 5.10 -22.71
C ARG A 762 7.40 6.50 -22.26
N SER A 763 7.77 7.37 -23.19
CA SER A 763 8.15 8.77 -22.96
C SER A 763 7.05 9.79 -23.29
N SER A 764 5.87 9.34 -23.76
CA SER A 764 4.77 10.20 -24.23
C SER A 764 4.36 11.25 -23.20
N THR A 765 4.32 12.52 -23.63
CA THR A 765 3.84 13.66 -22.84
C THR A 765 2.34 13.90 -23.00
N LYS A 766 1.68 13.31 -24.02
CA LYS A 766 0.28 13.62 -24.36
C LYS A 766 -0.72 12.74 -23.61
N VAL A 767 -0.56 11.41 -23.72
CA VAL A 767 -1.45 10.41 -23.09
C VAL A 767 -0.60 9.20 -22.70
N VAL A 768 -0.89 8.61 -21.54
CA VAL A 768 -0.41 7.27 -21.15
C VAL A 768 -1.54 6.29 -21.43
N GLN A 769 -1.37 5.46 -22.46
CA GLN A 769 -2.35 4.42 -22.81
C GLN A 769 -2.35 3.29 -21.77
N HIS A 770 -3.47 2.55 -21.71
CA HIS A 770 -3.60 1.29 -20.95
C HIS A 770 -3.37 1.37 -19.42
N LEU A 771 -3.49 2.56 -18.83
CA LEU A 771 -3.34 2.78 -17.38
C LEU A 771 -4.49 2.18 -16.56
N GLY A 772 -5.69 2.03 -17.14
CA GLY A 772 -6.80 1.26 -16.56
C GLY A 772 -6.71 -0.24 -16.89
N PRO A 773 -7.37 -1.13 -16.12
CA PRO A 773 -7.34 -2.57 -16.35
C PRO A 773 -7.91 -2.95 -17.73
N ALA A 774 -7.43 -4.05 -18.32
CA ALA A 774 -7.90 -4.58 -19.60
C ALA A 774 -9.24 -5.33 -19.49
N THR A 775 -9.50 -5.92 -18.31
CA THR A 775 -10.68 -6.73 -18.00
C THR A 775 -11.11 -6.45 -16.57
N ASP A 776 -12.40 -6.58 -16.29
CA ASP A 776 -12.95 -6.50 -14.94
C ASP A 776 -12.76 -7.79 -14.13
N PHE A 777 -12.33 -8.90 -14.74
CA PHE A 777 -12.14 -10.21 -14.10
C PHE A 777 -11.46 -10.14 -12.72
N TYR A 778 -10.27 -9.53 -12.66
CA TYR A 778 -9.49 -9.39 -11.41
C TYR A 778 -10.15 -8.49 -10.37
N LYS A 779 -10.99 -7.55 -10.80
CA LYS A 779 -11.81 -6.70 -9.91
C LYS A 779 -13.03 -7.46 -9.40
N LYS A 780 -13.74 -8.20 -10.25
CA LYS A 780 -14.89 -9.02 -9.89
C LYS A 780 -14.51 -10.08 -8.86
N LEU A 781 -13.49 -10.89 -9.18
CA LEU A 781 -12.86 -11.86 -8.26
C LEU A 781 -12.53 -11.23 -6.90
N ALA A 782 -11.92 -10.05 -6.87
CA ALA A 782 -11.55 -9.39 -5.63
C ALA A 782 -12.76 -8.94 -4.79
N LEU A 783 -13.87 -8.57 -5.43
CA LEU A 783 -15.13 -8.26 -4.75
C LEU A 783 -15.80 -9.52 -4.20
N ASP A 784 -15.77 -10.63 -4.95
CA ASP A 784 -16.28 -11.94 -4.53
C ASP A 784 -15.48 -12.47 -3.33
N CYS A 785 -14.15 -12.42 -3.39
CA CYS A 785 -13.22 -12.68 -2.27
C CYS A 785 -13.51 -11.78 -1.07
N SER A 786 -13.72 -10.48 -1.28
CA SER A 786 -14.09 -9.51 -0.22
C SER A 786 -15.51 -9.75 0.36
N GLY A 787 -16.36 -10.48 -0.36
CA GLY A 787 -17.57 -11.12 0.14
C GLY A 787 -17.25 -12.16 1.21
N GLN A 788 -16.43 -13.14 0.87
CA GLN A 788 -16.12 -14.29 1.73
C GLN A 788 -14.96 -14.07 2.71
N GLN A 789 -14.55 -12.82 2.94
CA GLN A 789 -13.47 -12.45 3.87
C GLN A 789 -12.10 -13.03 3.47
N THR A 790 -11.86 -13.17 2.16
CA THR A 790 -10.59 -13.56 1.55
C THR A 790 -9.84 -12.33 1.02
N ALA A 791 -8.61 -12.11 1.47
CA ALA A 791 -7.70 -11.13 0.86
C ALA A 791 -6.76 -11.80 -0.14
N VAL A 792 -6.36 -11.08 -1.20
CA VAL A 792 -5.43 -11.58 -2.22
C VAL A 792 -4.21 -10.67 -2.31
N ASP A 793 -3.08 -11.10 -1.76
CA ASP A 793 -1.79 -10.40 -1.83
C ASP A 793 -1.02 -10.85 -3.07
N LEU A 794 -0.56 -9.90 -3.90
CA LEU A 794 0.16 -10.17 -5.15
C LEU A 794 1.67 -9.91 -4.99
N PHE A 795 2.48 -10.91 -5.34
CA PHE A 795 3.92 -10.81 -5.57
C PHE A 795 4.18 -10.97 -7.07
N LEU A 796 4.46 -9.86 -7.76
CA LEU A 796 4.81 -9.85 -9.19
C LEU A 796 6.35 -9.74 -9.33
N LEU A 797 6.96 -10.74 -9.95
CA LEU A 797 8.42 -10.88 -10.07
C LEU A 797 8.91 -10.81 -11.53
N SER A 798 8.23 -10.03 -12.37
CA SER A 798 8.40 -10.09 -13.82
C SER A 798 9.61 -9.32 -14.37
N SER A 799 10.21 -9.86 -15.43
CA SER A 799 11.28 -9.21 -16.21
C SER A 799 10.74 -8.40 -17.40
N GLN A 800 9.56 -8.80 -17.92
CA GLN A 800 8.83 -8.17 -19.01
C GLN A 800 7.52 -7.55 -18.51
N TYR A 801 6.82 -6.84 -19.40
CA TYR A 801 5.47 -6.32 -19.14
C TYR A 801 4.53 -7.44 -18.72
N SER A 802 3.77 -7.23 -17.64
CA SER A 802 2.81 -8.22 -17.10
C SER A 802 1.46 -7.62 -16.73
N ASP A 803 1.20 -6.39 -17.20
CA ASP A 803 -0.05 -5.65 -17.02
C ASP A 803 -0.53 -5.55 -15.57
N LEU A 804 0.32 -4.96 -14.73
CA LEU A 804 0.02 -4.69 -13.33
C LEU A 804 -1.22 -3.80 -13.16
N ALA A 805 -1.65 -3.03 -14.17
CA ALA A 805 -2.91 -2.28 -14.13
C ALA A 805 -4.13 -3.21 -13.98
N SER A 806 -4.10 -4.37 -14.62
CA SER A 806 -5.12 -5.43 -14.49
C SER A 806 -4.89 -6.26 -13.23
N LEU A 807 -3.67 -6.80 -13.04
CA LEU A 807 -3.38 -7.72 -11.94
C LEU A 807 -3.59 -7.09 -10.56
N ALA A 808 -3.20 -5.82 -10.38
CA ALA A 808 -3.33 -5.14 -9.10
C ALA A 808 -4.79 -5.00 -8.61
N CYS A 809 -5.79 -5.17 -9.49
CA CYS A 809 -7.19 -5.20 -9.06
C CYS A 809 -7.49 -6.34 -8.07
N MET A 810 -6.79 -7.47 -8.16
CA MET A 810 -7.00 -8.61 -7.24
C MET A 810 -6.79 -8.21 -5.78
N SER A 811 -5.79 -7.36 -5.52
CA SER A 811 -5.42 -6.87 -4.19
C SER A 811 -6.15 -5.58 -3.82
N LYS A 812 -6.33 -4.66 -4.77
CA LYS A 812 -6.97 -3.35 -4.54
C LYS A 812 -8.36 -3.46 -3.91
N TYR A 813 -9.19 -4.39 -4.37
CA TYR A 813 -10.58 -4.51 -3.90
C TYR A 813 -10.78 -5.58 -2.82
N SER A 814 -9.77 -6.43 -2.55
CA SER A 814 -9.78 -7.43 -1.47
C SER A 814 -9.05 -6.98 -0.19
N ALA A 815 -8.56 -5.73 -0.14
CA ALA A 815 -7.68 -5.20 0.91
C ALA A 815 -6.30 -5.88 1.03
N GLY A 816 -5.85 -6.54 -0.04
CA GLY A 816 -4.52 -7.12 -0.15
C GLY A 816 -3.40 -6.10 -0.44
N CYS A 817 -2.18 -6.61 -0.49
CA CYS A 817 -0.92 -5.94 -0.73
C CYS A 817 -0.43 -6.21 -2.16
N ILE A 818 0.42 -5.34 -2.68
CA ILE A 818 1.06 -5.50 -3.99
C ILE A 818 2.56 -5.32 -3.79
N TYR A 819 3.33 -6.34 -4.14
CA TYR A 819 4.79 -6.35 -4.12
C TYR A 819 5.32 -6.54 -5.54
N TYR A 820 6.30 -5.73 -5.95
CA TYR A 820 6.88 -5.78 -7.28
C TYR A 820 8.41 -5.91 -7.22
N TYR A 821 8.96 -6.85 -7.98
CA TYR A 821 10.38 -7.18 -8.08
C TYR A 821 10.79 -7.19 -9.57
N PRO A 822 10.97 -6.01 -10.18
CA PRO A 822 11.27 -5.91 -11.60
C PRO A 822 12.59 -6.61 -11.95
N SER A 823 12.55 -7.45 -12.98
CA SER A 823 13.67 -8.30 -13.41
C SER A 823 14.26 -9.12 -12.25
N PHE A 824 13.40 -9.75 -11.45
CA PHE A 824 13.83 -10.74 -10.45
C PHE A 824 14.55 -11.91 -11.12
N HIS A 825 15.67 -12.32 -10.53
CA HIS A 825 16.33 -13.58 -10.85
C HIS A 825 17.28 -13.93 -9.71
N CYS A 826 17.19 -15.14 -9.15
CA CYS A 826 18.03 -15.57 -8.03
C CYS A 826 19.55 -15.38 -8.26
N ILE A 827 20.07 -15.80 -9.43
CA ILE A 827 21.50 -15.73 -9.77
C ILE A 827 21.87 -14.39 -10.42
N HIS A 828 21.09 -13.91 -11.39
CA HIS A 828 21.46 -12.73 -12.18
C HIS A 828 21.06 -11.39 -11.53
N ASN A 829 20.17 -11.40 -10.54
CA ASN A 829 19.78 -10.21 -9.78
C ASN A 829 19.57 -10.53 -8.28
N PRO A 830 20.63 -10.97 -7.57
CA PRO A 830 20.53 -11.40 -6.17
C PRO A 830 20.04 -10.28 -5.23
N SER A 831 20.17 -9.01 -5.64
CA SER A 831 19.62 -7.87 -4.91
C SER A 831 18.10 -7.93 -4.74
N GLN A 832 17.37 -8.46 -5.73
CA GLN A 832 15.92 -8.67 -5.62
C GLN A 832 15.59 -9.96 -4.84
N ALA A 833 16.47 -10.96 -4.84
CA ALA A 833 16.32 -12.17 -4.03
C ALA A 833 16.49 -11.88 -2.52
N GLU A 834 17.52 -11.12 -2.14
CA GLU A 834 17.72 -10.63 -0.76
C GLU A 834 16.54 -9.75 -0.31
N LYS A 835 16.07 -8.84 -1.18
CA LYS A 835 14.88 -8.02 -0.94
C LYS A 835 13.65 -8.90 -0.69
N LEU A 836 13.37 -9.86 -1.58
CA LEU A 836 12.23 -10.77 -1.44
C LEU A 836 12.31 -11.56 -0.13
N GLN A 837 13.46 -12.12 0.23
CA GLN A 837 13.64 -12.86 1.49
C GLN A 837 13.29 -11.99 2.72
N LYS A 838 13.71 -10.72 2.73
CA LYS A 838 13.45 -9.77 3.82
C LYS A 838 11.99 -9.29 3.85
N ASP A 839 11.42 -8.97 2.69
CA ASP A 839 10.02 -8.57 2.56
C ASP A 839 9.09 -9.74 2.94
N LEU A 840 9.42 -10.99 2.56
CA LEU A 840 8.73 -12.21 2.99
C LEU A 840 8.83 -12.42 4.50
N LYS A 841 10.01 -12.24 5.11
CA LYS A 841 10.16 -12.33 6.57
C LYS A 841 9.22 -11.37 7.30
N ARG A 842 9.07 -10.11 6.85
CA ARG A 842 8.05 -9.18 7.38
C ARG A 842 6.64 -9.69 7.08
N TYR A 843 6.35 -10.03 5.83
CA TYR A 843 5.01 -10.41 5.35
C TYR A 843 4.42 -11.64 6.06
N LEU A 844 5.27 -12.62 6.37
CA LEU A 844 4.90 -13.88 7.03
C LEU A 844 4.75 -13.72 8.54
N THR A 845 5.56 -12.87 9.20
CA THR A 845 5.63 -12.78 10.68
C THR A 845 4.95 -11.56 11.30
N ARG A 846 4.65 -10.52 10.51
CA ARG A 846 3.87 -9.35 10.99
C ARG A 846 2.49 -9.77 11.47
N LYS A 847 1.97 -9.11 12.51
CA LYS A 847 0.58 -9.34 12.96
C LYS A 847 -0.42 -9.12 11.83
N ILE A 848 -1.59 -9.73 11.93
CA ILE A 848 -2.67 -9.59 10.93
C ILE A 848 -4.03 -9.62 11.63
N GLY A 849 -5.00 -8.90 11.05
CA GLY A 849 -6.42 -9.05 11.39
C GLY A 849 -7.19 -9.61 10.20
N PHE A 850 -8.17 -10.47 10.47
CA PHE A 850 -9.06 -11.10 9.49
C PHE A 850 -10.48 -10.52 9.60
N GLU A 851 -11.30 -10.69 8.55
CA GLU A 851 -12.75 -10.37 8.51
C GLU A 851 -13.06 -9.00 9.14
N ALA A 852 -12.28 -8.00 8.73
CA ALA A 852 -12.22 -6.70 9.36
C ALA A 852 -13.12 -5.69 8.65
N VAL A 853 -13.62 -4.73 9.42
CA VAL A 853 -14.32 -3.56 8.91
C VAL A 853 -13.84 -2.30 9.61
N MET A 854 -13.57 -1.25 8.83
CA MET A 854 -13.18 0.06 9.34
C MET A 854 -14.28 1.07 9.05
N ARG A 855 -14.74 1.79 10.09
CA ARG A 855 -15.70 2.89 9.96
C ARG A 855 -15.11 4.17 10.52
N ILE A 856 -15.16 5.26 9.76
CA ILE A 856 -14.72 6.58 10.21
C ILE A 856 -15.95 7.44 10.49
N ARG A 857 -16.12 7.87 11.73
CA ARG A 857 -17.15 8.83 12.15
C ARG A 857 -16.54 10.21 12.31
N CYS A 858 -17.35 11.24 12.08
CA CYS A 858 -16.98 12.64 12.29
C CYS A 858 -18.10 13.38 13.03
N THR A 859 -17.80 14.61 13.46
CA THR A 859 -18.77 15.50 14.09
C THR A 859 -19.82 16.00 13.08
N LYS A 860 -21.08 16.19 13.53
CA LYS A 860 -22.19 16.67 12.69
C LYS A 860 -21.79 17.92 11.89
N GLY A 861 -22.11 17.91 10.59
CA GLY A 861 -21.73 18.93 9.62
C GLY A 861 -20.50 18.58 8.79
N LEU A 862 -19.67 17.61 9.22
CA LEU A 862 -18.64 16.99 8.39
C LEU A 862 -19.17 15.70 7.74
N SER A 863 -18.58 15.32 6.60
CA SER A 863 -18.95 14.12 5.85
C SER A 863 -17.75 13.50 5.11
N MET A 864 -17.86 12.23 4.74
CA MET A 864 -16.82 11.42 4.08
C MET A 864 -17.09 11.39 2.57
N HIS A 865 -16.22 12.01 1.78
CA HIS A 865 -16.44 12.21 0.34
C HIS A 865 -15.82 11.11 -0.53
N THR A 866 -14.55 10.75 -0.30
CA THR A 866 -13.83 9.76 -1.13
C THR A 866 -12.72 9.10 -0.33
N PHE A 867 -12.69 7.78 -0.28
CA PHE A 867 -11.61 7.02 0.33
C PHE A 867 -10.54 6.65 -0.70
N HIS A 868 -9.29 6.54 -0.25
CA HIS A 868 -8.17 6.06 -1.05
C HIS A 868 -7.36 5.03 -0.24
N GLY A 869 -7.06 3.89 -0.84
CA GLY A 869 -6.49 2.70 -0.19
C GLY A 869 -6.83 1.42 -0.95
N ASN A 870 -6.50 0.26 -0.38
CA ASN A 870 -6.97 -1.04 -0.84
C ASN A 870 -8.08 -1.54 0.10
N PHE A 871 -9.31 -1.68 -0.40
CA PHE A 871 -10.51 -2.07 0.36
C PHE A 871 -11.70 -2.31 -0.59
N PHE A 872 -12.82 -2.80 -0.05
CA PHE A 872 -14.13 -2.70 -0.69
C PHE A 872 -15.05 -1.76 0.12
N VAL A 873 -15.59 -0.72 -0.51
CA VAL A 873 -16.54 0.21 0.13
C VAL A 873 -17.91 -0.46 0.26
N ARG A 874 -18.47 -0.50 1.47
CA ARG A 874 -19.80 -1.09 1.78
C ARG A 874 -20.87 -0.04 2.06
N SER A 875 -20.49 1.11 2.60
CA SER A 875 -21.31 2.32 2.71
C SER A 875 -20.42 3.56 2.63
N THR A 876 -21.01 4.75 2.56
CA THR A 876 -20.30 6.05 2.51
C THR A 876 -19.32 6.32 3.66
N ASP A 877 -19.35 5.51 4.72
CA ASP A 877 -18.43 5.59 5.86
C ASP A 877 -17.79 4.25 6.27
N LEU A 878 -18.10 3.13 5.57
CA LEU A 878 -17.69 1.77 5.94
C LEU A 878 -16.85 1.08 4.87
N LEU A 879 -15.65 0.66 5.26
CA LEU A 879 -14.72 -0.13 4.46
C LEU A 879 -14.72 -1.60 4.93
N SER A 880 -14.89 -2.53 3.99
CA SER A 880 -14.62 -3.96 4.13
C SER A 880 -13.14 -4.21 3.91
N LEU A 881 -12.51 -4.91 4.85
CA LEU A 881 -11.09 -5.23 4.87
C LEU A 881 -10.95 -6.73 5.17
N ALA A 882 -11.00 -7.56 4.13
CA ALA A 882 -10.94 -9.02 4.29
C ALA A 882 -9.73 -9.46 5.14
N ASN A 883 -8.60 -8.79 4.93
CA ASN A 883 -7.55 -8.63 5.92
C ASN A 883 -7.23 -7.16 6.20
N ILE A 884 -6.66 -6.92 7.38
CA ILE A 884 -5.93 -5.70 7.72
C ILE A 884 -4.52 -6.06 8.19
N ASN A 885 -3.52 -5.38 7.65
CA ASN A 885 -2.10 -5.59 7.95
C ASN A 885 -1.47 -4.30 8.52
N PRO A 886 -0.41 -4.40 9.33
CA PRO A 886 0.15 -3.28 10.08
C PRO A 886 0.94 -2.27 9.23
N ASP A 887 1.09 -2.52 7.93
CA ASP A 887 1.88 -1.70 7.01
C ASP A 887 1.01 -0.87 6.06
N ALA A 888 -0.32 -1.07 6.07
CA ALA A 888 -1.27 -0.38 5.20
C ALA A 888 -1.66 1.01 5.74
N GLY A 889 -1.41 2.04 4.94
CA GLY A 889 -1.97 3.38 5.08
C GLY A 889 -3.27 3.55 4.29
N PHE A 890 -4.10 4.50 4.73
CA PHE A 890 -5.35 4.90 4.07
C PHE A 890 -5.50 6.43 4.10
N ALA A 891 -6.23 6.99 3.14
CA ALA A 891 -6.62 8.39 3.14
C ALA A 891 -8.12 8.56 2.86
N VAL A 892 -8.70 9.68 3.28
CA VAL A 892 -10.09 10.05 2.95
C VAL A 892 -10.23 11.56 2.78
N GLN A 893 -10.83 11.98 1.66
CA GLN A 893 -11.27 13.36 1.43
C GLN A 893 -12.59 13.61 2.17
N LEU A 894 -12.74 14.80 2.75
CA LEU A 894 -13.92 15.23 3.49
C LEU A 894 -14.66 16.39 2.81
N SER A 895 -15.92 16.57 3.17
CA SER A 895 -16.74 17.74 2.88
C SER A 895 -17.33 18.33 4.17
N ILE A 896 -17.75 19.61 4.10
CA ILE A 896 -18.54 20.28 5.13
C ILE A 896 -19.95 20.47 4.54
N GLU A 897 -20.93 19.70 5.04
CA GLU A 897 -22.32 19.72 4.58
C GLU A 897 -23.17 20.70 5.41
N GLU A 898 -22.86 20.87 6.70
CA GLU A 898 -23.46 21.90 7.55
C GLU A 898 -22.38 22.77 8.20
N SER A 899 -22.72 24.03 8.48
CA SER A 899 -21.78 24.97 9.12
C SER A 899 -21.51 24.57 10.58
N LEU A 900 -20.23 24.59 10.96
CA LEU A 900 -19.74 24.22 12.30
C LEU A 900 -19.85 25.40 13.28
N THR A 901 -21.00 26.10 13.29
CA THR A 901 -21.24 27.29 14.13
C THR A 901 -21.36 26.95 15.62
N ASP A 902 -21.93 25.79 15.91
CA ASP A 902 -22.43 25.45 17.26
C ASP A 902 -21.33 24.92 18.19
N THR A 903 -20.09 24.77 17.68
CA THR A 903 -18.96 24.18 18.38
C THR A 903 -17.61 24.71 17.91
N SER A 904 -16.75 25.06 18.85
CA SER A 904 -15.34 25.43 18.62
C SER A 904 -14.39 24.25 18.40
N LEU A 905 -14.87 23.01 18.55
CA LEU A 905 -14.10 21.76 18.39
C LEU A 905 -14.89 20.77 17.52
N VAL A 906 -14.18 20.03 16.67
CA VAL A 906 -14.69 18.82 16.01
C VAL A 906 -13.83 17.62 16.37
N CYS A 907 -14.37 16.42 16.16
CA CYS A 907 -13.71 15.16 16.41
C CYS A 907 -13.94 14.16 15.27
N PHE A 908 -12.90 13.40 14.96
CA PHE A 908 -12.92 12.26 14.04
C PHE A 908 -12.63 11.00 14.85
N GLN A 909 -13.36 9.93 14.60
CA GLN A 909 -13.16 8.63 15.27
C GLN A 909 -13.18 7.48 14.28
N THR A 910 -12.02 6.85 14.12
CA THR A 910 -11.86 5.62 13.35
C THR A 910 -12.02 4.43 14.27
N ALA A 911 -12.88 3.48 13.89
CA ALA A 911 -13.05 2.21 14.59
C ALA A 911 -12.81 1.06 13.60
N LEU A 912 -11.81 0.23 13.90
CA LEU A 912 -11.42 -0.98 13.18
C LEU A 912 -11.84 -2.20 14.00
N LEU A 913 -12.95 -2.83 13.60
CA LEU A 913 -13.39 -4.12 14.13
C LEU A 913 -12.70 -5.23 13.31
N TYR A 914 -12.06 -6.20 13.96
CA TYR A 914 -11.35 -7.30 13.28
C TYR A 914 -11.30 -8.58 14.14
N THR A 915 -10.99 -9.71 13.52
CA THR A 915 -10.66 -10.97 14.21
C THR A 915 -9.15 -11.10 14.29
N SER A 916 -8.60 -11.29 15.49
CA SER A 916 -7.17 -11.48 15.71
C SER A 916 -6.72 -12.87 15.23
N SER A 917 -5.43 -13.04 14.99
CA SER A 917 -4.81 -14.35 14.70
C SER A 917 -4.86 -15.34 15.88
N LYS A 918 -5.58 -15.02 16.97
CA LYS A 918 -5.85 -15.90 18.13
C LYS A 918 -7.35 -16.15 18.34
N GLY A 919 -8.18 -15.87 17.33
CA GLY A 919 -9.63 -16.09 17.40
C GLY A 919 -10.41 -15.09 18.26
N GLU A 920 -9.81 -13.97 18.68
CA GLU A 920 -10.54 -12.94 19.43
C GLU A 920 -11.12 -11.89 18.49
N ARG A 921 -12.39 -11.52 18.68
CA ARG A 921 -12.96 -10.34 18.04
C ARG A 921 -12.51 -9.09 18.81
N ARG A 922 -11.86 -8.14 18.14
CA ARG A 922 -11.31 -6.92 18.76
C ARG A 922 -11.73 -5.65 18.00
N ILE A 923 -11.80 -4.53 18.71
CA ILE A 923 -12.14 -3.21 18.13
C ILE A 923 -11.05 -2.21 18.53
N ARG A 924 -10.18 -1.85 17.57
CA ARG A 924 -9.23 -0.76 17.76
C ARG A 924 -9.90 0.58 17.43
N VAL A 925 -9.76 1.56 18.31
CA VAL A 925 -10.35 2.90 18.16
C VAL A 925 -9.26 3.96 18.22
N HIS A 926 -9.29 4.91 17.28
CA HIS A 926 -8.48 6.12 17.27
C HIS A 926 -9.40 7.35 17.21
N THR A 927 -9.26 8.28 18.15
CA THR A 927 -10.05 9.53 18.19
C THR A 927 -9.14 10.76 18.11
N LEU A 928 -9.33 11.57 17.07
CA LEU A 928 -8.60 12.82 16.82
C LEU A 928 -9.53 14.02 17.06
N CYS A 929 -9.14 14.96 17.90
CA CYS A 929 -9.85 16.23 18.11
C CYS A 929 -9.08 17.40 17.47
N LEU A 930 -9.80 18.33 16.84
CA LEU A 930 -9.27 19.52 16.16
C LEU A 930 -10.12 20.77 16.46
N PRO A 931 -9.54 21.97 16.60
CA PRO A 931 -10.28 23.22 16.69
C PRO A 931 -10.96 23.62 15.37
N VAL A 932 -12.07 24.36 15.49
CA VAL A 932 -12.80 25.00 14.37
C VAL A 932 -12.43 26.48 14.29
N VAL A 933 -12.21 27.00 13.09
CA VAL A 933 -11.78 28.38 12.85
C VAL A 933 -12.59 29.07 11.74
N SER A 934 -12.81 30.38 11.90
CA SER A 934 -13.62 31.20 10.99
C SER A 934 -12.80 32.17 10.11
N SER A 935 -11.50 32.35 10.40
CA SER A 935 -10.60 33.17 9.56
C SER A 935 -9.80 32.31 8.59
N LEU A 936 -9.50 32.88 7.42
CA LEU A 936 -8.65 32.21 6.42
C LEU A 936 -7.19 32.12 6.86
N ALA A 937 -6.71 33.08 7.65
CA ALA A 937 -5.37 33.04 8.23
C ALA A 937 -5.21 31.82 9.15
N ASP A 938 -6.18 31.53 10.01
CA ASP A 938 -6.08 30.39 10.93
C ASP A 938 -6.08 29.03 10.20
N VAL A 939 -6.75 28.92 9.05
CA VAL A 939 -6.69 27.70 8.21
C VAL A 939 -5.27 27.48 7.68
N TYR A 940 -4.61 28.53 7.16
CA TYR A 940 -3.19 28.45 6.75
C TYR A 940 -2.23 28.26 7.93
N ALA A 941 -2.59 28.72 9.13
CA ALA A 941 -1.78 28.53 10.33
C ALA A 941 -1.71 27.05 10.78
N GLY A 942 -2.70 26.24 10.40
CA GLY A 942 -2.88 24.85 10.86
C GLY A 942 -2.72 23.76 9.81
N VAL A 943 -2.26 24.05 8.58
CA VAL A 943 -2.10 23.04 7.52
C VAL A 943 -0.91 22.09 7.76
N ASP A 944 -1.14 20.79 7.66
CA ASP A 944 -0.08 19.77 7.50
C ASP A 944 0.23 19.62 6.01
N VAL A 945 1.35 20.21 5.59
CA VAL A 945 1.80 20.19 4.19
C VAL A 945 2.13 18.78 3.68
N GLN A 946 2.60 17.87 4.54
CA GLN A 946 2.89 16.49 4.12
C GLN A 946 1.59 15.68 3.96
N ALA A 947 0.62 15.88 4.86
CA ALA A 947 -0.71 15.30 4.74
C ALA A 947 -1.42 15.80 3.47
N ALA A 948 -1.38 17.11 3.21
CA ALA A 948 -1.97 17.71 2.01
C ALA A 948 -1.35 17.12 0.72
N ILE A 949 -0.02 16.99 0.66
CA ILE A 949 0.69 16.37 -0.47
C ILE A 949 0.31 14.88 -0.65
N CYS A 950 0.23 14.11 0.43
CA CYS A 950 -0.13 12.68 0.33
C CYS A 950 -1.60 12.48 -0.09
N LEU A 951 -2.52 13.37 0.31
CA LEU A 951 -3.91 13.38 -0.17
C LEU A 951 -3.99 13.80 -1.64
N LEU A 952 -3.29 14.87 -2.05
CA LEU A 952 -3.23 15.31 -3.44
C LEU A 952 -2.62 14.24 -4.37
N ALA A 953 -1.60 13.51 -3.91
CA ALA A 953 -1.06 12.36 -4.63
C ALA A 953 -2.13 11.29 -4.85
N ASN A 954 -2.94 10.98 -3.83
CA ASN A 954 -4.03 10.01 -3.92
C ASN A 954 -5.14 10.44 -4.89
N MET A 955 -5.50 11.73 -4.88
CA MET A 955 -6.45 12.34 -5.83
C MET A 955 -5.89 12.38 -7.26
N ALA A 956 -4.59 12.63 -7.42
CA ALA A 956 -3.92 12.64 -8.71
C ALA A 956 -3.80 11.23 -9.34
N VAL A 957 -3.65 10.17 -8.53
CA VAL A 957 -3.79 8.78 -9.03
C VAL A 957 -5.18 8.56 -9.61
N ASP A 958 -6.24 8.92 -8.88
CA ASP A 958 -7.61 8.72 -9.35
C ASP A 958 -7.88 9.53 -10.63
N ARG A 959 -7.47 10.81 -10.66
CA ARG A 959 -7.60 11.67 -11.85
C ARG A 959 -6.82 11.14 -13.06
N SER A 960 -5.65 10.53 -12.85
CA SER A 960 -4.84 9.96 -13.93
C SER A 960 -5.54 8.78 -14.62
N VAL A 961 -6.31 8.00 -13.85
CA VAL A 961 -7.05 6.82 -14.34
C VAL A 961 -8.45 7.19 -14.85
N SER A 962 -9.11 8.18 -14.24
CA SER A 962 -10.49 8.57 -14.56
C SER A 962 -10.62 9.68 -15.61
N SER A 963 -9.52 10.30 -16.03
CA SER A 963 -9.50 11.42 -16.97
C SER A 963 -8.23 11.35 -17.83
N SER A 964 -7.14 11.98 -17.42
CA SER A 964 -5.83 11.83 -18.04
C SER A 964 -4.70 12.18 -17.09
N LEU A 965 -3.47 11.80 -17.46
CA LEU A 965 -2.27 12.24 -16.75
C LEU A 965 -2.04 13.76 -16.85
N SER A 966 -2.51 14.45 -17.90
CA SER A 966 -2.41 15.92 -17.95
C SER A 966 -3.29 16.52 -16.87
N ASP A 967 -4.58 16.16 -16.84
CA ASP A 967 -5.55 16.71 -15.86
C ASP A 967 -5.11 16.49 -14.40
N ALA A 968 -4.40 15.39 -14.13
CA ALA A 968 -3.81 15.11 -12.82
C ALA A 968 -2.62 16.04 -12.51
N ARG A 969 -1.72 16.27 -13.48
CA ARG A 969 -0.58 17.19 -13.33
C ARG A 969 -1.04 18.64 -13.23
N ASP A 970 -1.97 19.05 -14.09
CA ASP A 970 -2.50 20.41 -14.14
C ASP A 970 -3.31 20.73 -12.86
N ALA A 971 -4.07 19.76 -12.32
CA ALA A 971 -4.70 19.91 -11.01
C ALA A 971 -3.70 20.04 -9.85
N LEU A 972 -2.55 19.35 -9.91
CA LEU A 972 -1.48 19.50 -8.92
C LEU A 972 -0.81 20.88 -8.98
N VAL A 973 -0.57 21.42 -10.18
CA VAL A 973 -0.07 22.79 -10.36
C VAL A 973 -1.09 23.81 -9.85
N ASN A 974 -2.36 23.65 -10.24
CA ASN A 974 -3.43 24.57 -9.85
C ASN A 974 -3.66 24.56 -8.32
N ALA A 975 -3.48 23.44 -7.62
CA ALA A 975 -3.54 23.42 -6.16
C ALA A 975 -2.51 24.37 -5.50
N VAL A 976 -1.33 24.56 -6.10
CA VAL A 976 -0.32 25.53 -5.63
C VAL A 976 -0.71 26.97 -6.02
N VAL A 977 -1.13 27.19 -7.27
CA VAL A 977 -1.57 28.52 -7.77
C VAL A 977 -2.72 29.05 -6.92
N ASP A 978 -3.80 28.27 -6.79
CA ASP A 978 -5.01 28.65 -6.09
C ASP A 978 -4.78 28.92 -4.60
N SER A 979 -4.01 28.07 -3.91
CA SER A 979 -3.79 28.22 -2.46
C SER A 979 -2.83 29.36 -2.11
N LEU A 980 -1.80 29.62 -2.92
CA LEU A 980 -0.92 30.77 -2.70
C LEU A 980 -1.57 32.09 -3.15
N SER A 981 -2.40 32.09 -4.19
CA SER A 981 -3.21 33.25 -4.58
C SER A 981 -4.23 33.60 -3.47
N ALA A 982 -4.94 32.59 -2.95
CA ALA A 982 -5.88 32.77 -1.84
C ALA A 982 -5.19 33.25 -0.56
N TYR A 983 -3.99 32.75 -0.23
CA TYR A 983 -3.17 33.29 0.87
C TYR A 983 -2.74 34.75 0.60
N GLY A 984 -2.28 35.07 -0.60
CA GLY A 984 -1.93 36.44 -1.01
C GLY A 984 -3.07 37.43 -0.78
N SER A 985 -4.32 37.02 -1.02
CA SER A 985 -5.52 37.83 -0.74
C SER A 985 -5.75 38.18 0.74
N THR A 986 -5.01 37.55 1.67
CA THR A 986 -5.07 37.85 3.11
C THR A 986 -4.00 38.84 3.59
N ILE A 987 -2.95 39.10 2.79
CA ILE A 987 -1.83 39.96 3.20
C ILE A 987 -1.93 41.33 2.52
N SER A 988 -2.15 42.38 3.31
CA SER A 988 -2.02 43.75 2.81
C SER A 988 -0.56 44.14 2.58
N ASN A 989 -0.31 44.98 1.57
CA ASN A 989 0.92 45.77 1.37
C ASN A 989 2.20 45.05 0.88
N PHE A 990 2.12 43.92 0.17
CA PHE A 990 3.29 43.33 -0.52
C PHE A 990 3.36 43.68 -2.01
N GLN A 991 4.59 43.86 -2.52
CA GLN A 991 4.84 44.13 -3.94
C GLN A 991 4.58 42.89 -4.80
N HIS A 992 3.96 43.07 -5.97
CA HIS A 992 3.63 42.01 -6.94
C HIS A 992 4.85 41.28 -7.57
N SER A 993 6.07 41.60 -7.13
CA SER A 993 7.34 41.11 -7.68
C SER A 993 7.83 39.79 -7.08
N ALA A 994 7.24 39.29 -5.99
CA ALA A 994 7.71 38.11 -5.26
C ALA A 994 6.59 37.08 -4.96
N LEU A 995 6.95 35.79 -4.96
CA LEU A 995 6.03 34.71 -4.57
C LEU A 995 6.10 34.47 -3.06
N ILE A 996 5.07 34.94 -2.34
CA ILE A 996 4.97 34.85 -0.88
C ILE A 996 4.09 33.66 -0.46
N ALA A 997 4.57 32.86 0.50
CA ALA A 997 3.84 31.77 1.13
C ALA A 997 3.90 31.88 2.67
N PRO A 998 2.97 31.27 3.43
CA PRO A 998 3.13 31.11 4.86
C PRO A 998 4.22 30.05 5.13
N ASN A 999 4.94 30.17 6.24
CA ASN A 999 5.95 29.20 6.68
C ASN A 999 5.42 27.75 6.73
N SER A 1000 4.12 27.54 7.01
CA SER A 1000 3.43 26.24 6.95
C SER A 1000 3.38 25.62 5.55
N LEU A 1001 3.34 26.43 4.49
CA LEU A 1001 3.29 25.98 3.08
C LEU A 1001 4.61 26.24 2.32
N LYS A 1002 5.70 26.66 2.97
CA LYS A 1002 6.96 26.96 2.26
C LYS A 1002 7.53 25.78 1.45
N LEU A 1003 7.23 24.55 1.86
CA LEU A 1003 7.62 23.31 1.17
C LEU A 1003 6.58 22.84 0.14
N PHE A 1004 5.41 23.46 0.07
CA PHE A 1004 4.29 22.97 -0.75
C PHE A 1004 4.60 22.98 -2.26
N PRO A 1005 5.18 24.06 -2.85
CA PRO A 1005 5.58 24.03 -4.27
C PRO A 1005 6.72 23.03 -4.52
N LEU A 1006 7.65 22.88 -3.58
CA LEU A 1006 8.76 21.92 -3.69
C LEU A 1006 8.26 20.47 -3.73
N TYR A 1007 7.35 20.11 -2.83
CA TYR A 1007 6.75 18.78 -2.79
C TYR A 1007 5.80 18.52 -3.98
N VAL A 1008 5.09 19.53 -4.50
CA VAL A 1008 4.33 19.38 -5.76
C VAL A 1008 5.26 19.17 -6.96
N LEU A 1009 6.37 19.90 -7.06
CA LEU A 1009 7.36 19.65 -8.12
C LEU A 1009 7.98 18.24 -8.02
N ALA A 1010 8.30 17.80 -6.81
CA ALA A 1010 8.77 16.45 -6.56
C ALA A 1010 7.75 15.40 -7.02
N LEU A 1011 6.47 15.59 -6.70
CA LEU A 1011 5.36 14.75 -7.12
C LEU A 1011 5.19 14.73 -8.65
N LEU A 1012 5.31 15.88 -9.33
CA LEU A 1012 5.27 16.01 -10.79
C LEU A 1012 6.47 15.35 -11.52
N LYS A 1013 7.56 15.04 -10.81
CA LYS A 1013 8.73 14.27 -11.29
C LYS A 1013 8.73 12.80 -10.84
N GLN A 1014 7.83 12.41 -9.95
CA GLN A 1014 7.69 11.04 -9.41
C GLN A 1014 7.25 10.05 -10.53
N LYS A 1015 7.69 8.79 -10.45
CA LYS A 1015 7.41 7.74 -11.48
C LYS A 1015 5.94 7.65 -11.90
N ALA A 1016 4.99 7.84 -10.99
CA ALA A 1016 3.56 7.84 -11.28
C ALA A 1016 3.16 8.94 -12.28
N PHE A 1017 3.65 10.17 -12.09
CA PHE A 1017 3.15 11.35 -12.78
C PHE A 1017 4.11 11.98 -13.80
N ARG A 1018 5.37 11.54 -13.86
CA ARG A 1018 6.37 12.09 -14.78
C ARG A 1018 6.06 11.82 -16.26
N THR A 1019 6.47 12.74 -17.11
CA THR A 1019 6.32 12.73 -18.58
C THR A 1019 7.68 13.02 -19.24
N GLY A 1020 7.84 12.71 -20.53
CA GLY A 1020 9.10 12.92 -21.27
C GLY A 1020 10.19 11.88 -20.95
N THR A 1021 10.44 11.56 -19.69
CA THR A 1021 11.33 10.47 -19.29
C THR A 1021 10.66 9.11 -19.52
N SER A 1022 11.32 8.22 -20.28
CA SER A 1022 10.85 6.85 -20.51
C SER A 1022 10.54 6.13 -19.20
N THR A 1023 9.34 5.56 -19.11
CA THR A 1023 8.82 4.89 -17.91
C THR A 1023 7.97 3.69 -18.34
N ARG A 1024 8.34 2.49 -17.88
CA ARG A 1024 7.54 1.27 -18.12
C ARG A 1024 6.15 1.43 -17.48
N LEU A 1025 5.13 0.85 -18.11
CA LEU A 1025 3.75 0.95 -17.60
C LEU A 1025 3.61 0.32 -16.21
N ASP A 1026 4.18 -0.87 -15.97
CA ASP A 1026 4.13 -1.54 -14.66
C ASP A 1026 4.87 -0.76 -13.57
N ASP A 1027 6.00 -0.12 -13.88
CA ASP A 1027 6.72 0.81 -12.97
C ASP A 1027 5.83 1.98 -12.54
N ARG A 1028 5.08 2.56 -13.49
CA ARG A 1028 4.16 3.68 -13.25
C ARG A 1028 2.98 3.24 -12.41
N VAL A 1029 2.37 2.10 -12.74
CA VAL A 1029 1.24 1.52 -11.99
C VAL A 1029 1.67 1.14 -10.58
N TYR A 1030 2.85 0.55 -10.40
CA TYR A 1030 3.37 0.22 -9.06
C TYR A 1030 3.58 1.49 -8.21
N ALA A 1031 4.13 2.56 -8.79
CA ALA A 1031 4.23 3.85 -8.11
C ALA A 1031 2.85 4.40 -7.69
N MET A 1032 1.82 4.28 -8.55
CA MET A 1032 0.44 4.64 -8.20
C MET A 1032 -0.15 3.72 -7.11
N CYS A 1033 0.16 2.42 -7.10
CA CYS A 1033 -0.26 1.50 -6.05
C CYS A 1033 0.38 1.84 -4.70
N GLN A 1034 1.68 2.20 -4.70
CA GLN A 1034 2.37 2.66 -3.51
C GLN A 1034 1.79 3.98 -2.96
N ILE A 1035 1.41 4.93 -3.82
CA ILE A 1035 0.70 6.15 -3.39
C ILE A 1035 -0.64 5.81 -2.70
N LYS A 1036 -1.35 4.78 -3.16
CA LYS A 1036 -2.62 4.34 -2.54
C LYS A 1036 -2.45 3.71 -1.16
N SER A 1037 -1.37 2.97 -0.90
CA SER A 1037 -1.26 2.07 0.26
C SER A 1037 -0.18 2.40 1.27
N GLN A 1038 0.78 3.29 0.95
CA GLN A 1038 1.88 3.61 1.87
C GLN A 1038 1.47 4.63 2.94
N PRO A 1039 1.78 4.38 4.23
CA PRO A 1039 1.69 5.39 5.29
C PRO A 1039 2.55 6.62 4.95
N LEU A 1040 2.10 7.81 5.37
CA LEU A 1040 2.73 9.10 5.02
C LEU A 1040 4.24 9.13 5.25
N VAL A 1041 4.73 8.59 6.37
CA VAL A 1041 6.15 8.59 6.75
C VAL A 1041 7.04 7.79 5.76
N HIS A 1042 6.46 6.84 5.02
CA HIS A 1042 7.14 6.11 3.96
C HIS A 1042 6.86 6.74 2.59
N LEU A 1043 5.62 7.17 2.34
CA LEU A 1043 5.20 7.81 1.09
C LEU A 1043 5.96 9.12 0.82
N MET A 1044 6.18 9.96 1.84
CA MET A 1044 6.94 11.21 1.68
C MET A 1044 8.36 10.96 1.17
N LYS A 1045 9.04 9.89 1.60
CA LYS A 1045 10.37 9.50 1.09
C LYS A 1045 10.35 9.03 -0.36
N MET A 1046 9.20 8.52 -0.84
CA MET A 1046 8.99 8.13 -2.24
C MET A 1046 8.56 9.30 -3.15
N ILE A 1047 8.12 10.42 -2.57
CA ILE A 1047 7.79 11.67 -3.28
C ILE A 1047 9.02 12.59 -3.32
N HIS A 1048 9.60 12.87 -2.16
CA HIS A 1048 10.80 13.68 -1.97
C HIS A 1048 11.81 12.87 -1.14
N PRO A 1049 12.78 12.19 -1.78
CA PRO A 1049 13.84 11.46 -1.10
C PRO A 1049 14.61 12.29 -0.06
N ASN A 1050 15.21 11.60 0.91
CA ASN A 1050 16.13 12.22 1.86
C ASN A 1050 17.57 12.05 1.38
N LEU A 1051 18.29 13.15 1.14
CA LEU A 1051 19.71 13.15 0.75
C LEU A 1051 20.59 13.49 1.96
N TYR A 1052 21.68 12.75 2.14
CA TYR A 1052 22.64 12.88 3.24
C TYR A 1052 24.07 12.82 2.70
N ARG A 1053 25.01 13.57 3.29
CA ARG A 1053 26.45 13.37 3.06
C ARG A 1053 26.97 12.34 4.06
N ILE A 1054 27.76 11.36 3.60
CA ILE A 1054 28.20 10.21 4.41
C ILE A 1054 29.72 9.98 4.45
N ASP A 1055 30.53 10.68 3.64
CA ASP A 1055 31.99 10.60 3.73
C ASP A 1055 32.57 11.16 5.05
N ARG A 1056 31.77 11.93 5.81
CA ARG A 1056 32.18 12.63 7.03
C ARG A 1056 31.14 12.49 8.14
N LEU A 1057 30.76 11.25 8.46
CA LEU A 1057 29.87 10.94 9.59
C LEU A 1057 30.60 11.10 10.93
N THR A 1058 29.99 11.85 11.85
CA THR A 1058 30.48 12.12 13.20
C THR A 1058 29.50 11.63 14.27
N ASP A 1059 29.93 11.59 15.53
CA ASP A 1059 29.07 11.28 16.67
C ASP A 1059 28.36 12.53 17.23
N GLU A 1060 28.66 13.72 16.70
CA GLU A 1060 28.01 14.97 17.09
C GLU A 1060 26.54 14.96 16.65
N GLY A 1061 25.63 15.01 17.63
CA GLY A 1061 24.19 14.85 17.40
C GLY A 1061 23.74 13.41 17.09
N ALA A 1062 24.65 12.42 17.17
CA ALA A 1062 24.28 11.01 17.04
C ALA A 1062 23.36 10.58 18.20
N ILE A 1063 22.44 9.65 17.88
CA ILE A 1063 21.50 9.08 18.84
C ILE A 1063 21.95 7.68 19.25
N HIS A 1064 21.64 7.28 20.48
CA HIS A 1064 21.90 5.93 20.98
C HIS A 1064 20.63 5.10 20.81
N VAL A 1065 20.71 4.01 20.04
CA VAL A 1065 19.57 3.12 19.74
C VAL A 1065 20.06 1.68 19.78
N ASN A 1066 19.40 0.82 20.57
CA ASN A 1066 19.77 -0.59 20.75
C ASN A 1066 21.27 -0.78 21.07
N ASP A 1067 21.77 0.02 22.02
CA ASP A 1067 23.16 0.09 22.47
C ASP A 1067 24.21 0.42 21.37
N ARG A 1068 23.77 0.97 20.23
CA ARG A 1068 24.63 1.45 19.14
C ARG A 1068 24.55 2.96 18.97
N VAL A 1069 25.67 3.57 18.61
CA VAL A 1069 25.74 4.98 18.18
C VAL A 1069 25.28 5.07 16.72
N VAL A 1070 24.29 5.91 16.46
CA VAL A 1070 23.70 6.13 15.13
C VAL A 1070 23.89 7.60 14.74
N PRO A 1071 24.81 7.92 13.80
CA PRO A 1071 24.99 9.28 13.28
C PRO A 1071 23.68 9.89 12.76
N GLN A 1072 23.53 11.21 12.88
CA GLN A 1072 22.37 11.95 12.37
C GLN A 1072 22.81 13.06 11.40
N PRO A 1073 23.31 12.71 10.20
CA PRO A 1073 23.74 13.69 9.21
C PRO A 1073 22.55 14.58 8.76
N PRO A 1074 22.77 15.90 8.56
CA PRO A 1074 21.71 16.82 8.19
C PRO A 1074 21.22 16.60 6.75
N LEU A 1075 19.90 16.67 6.57
CA LEU A 1075 19.24 16.60 5.26
C LEU A 1075 19.80 17.64 4.30
N GLN A 1076 20.05 17.22 3.07
CA GLN A 1076 20.43 18.06 1.95
C GLN A 1076 19.26 18.24 0.97
N LYS A 1077 19.24 19.42 0.34
CA LYS A 1077 18.30 19.76 -0.74
C LYS A 1077 18.56 18.86 -1.98
N LEU A 1078 17.53 18.53 -2.75
CA LEU A 1078 17.60 17.56 -3.85
C LEU A 1078 18.09 18.21 -5.15
N SER A 1079 19.34 18.66 -5.12
CA SER A 1079 20.03 19.35 -6.23
C SER A 1079 21.50 18.96 -6.31
N ALA A 1080 22.01 18.83 -7.53
CA ALA A 1080 23.43 18.60 -7.81
C ALA A 1080 24.36 19.69 -7.24
N GLU A 1081 23.84 20.89 -6.93
CA GLU A 1081 24.57 21.94 -6.20
C GLU A 1081 25.11 21.48 -4.83
N LYS A 1082 24.56 20.40 -4.24
CA LYS A 1082 25.03 19.82 -2.97
C LYS A 1082 26.05 18.69 -3.14
N LEU A 1083 26.22 18.15 -4.35
CA LEU A 1083 27.07 16.99 -4.63
C LEU A 1083 28.52 17.43 -4.87
N THR A 1084 29.26 17.67 -3.78
CA THR A 1084 30.70 17.93 -3.83
C THR A 1084 31.43 16.75 -4.47
N ARG A 1085 32.35 17.00 -5.42
CA ARG A 1085 33.05 15.95 -6.18
C ARG A 1085 33.96 15.07 -5.31
N GLU A 1086 34.31 15.57 -4.13
CA GLU A 1086 35.13 14.96 -3.09
C GLU A 1086 34.29 14.15 -2.08
N GLY A 1087 32.96 14.15 -2.20
CA GLY A 1087 32.06 13.53 -1.22
C GLY A 1087 31.42 12.21 -1.66
N ALA A 1088 30.85 11.52 -0.68
CA ALA A 1088 29.97 10.37 -0.85
C ALA A 1088 28.61 10.69 -0.22
N PHE A 1089 27.52 10.39 -0.93
CA PHE A 1089 26.18 10.84 -0.57
C PHE A 1089 25.17 9.69 -0.60
N LEU A 1090 24.44 9.50 0.50
CA LEU A 1090 23.34 8.53 0.57
C LEU A 1090 22.02 9.22 0.26
N MET A 1091 21.21 8.61 -0.61
CA MET A 1091 19.84 9.03 -0.87
C MET A 1091 18.85 7.90 -0.51
N ASP A 1092 17.92 8.21 0.39
CA ASP A 1092 16.82 7.34 0.81
C ASP A 1092 15.54 7.71 0.05
N CYS A 1093 15.21 6.94 -0.98
CA CYS A 1093 14.02 7.11 -1.82
C CYS A 1093 12.81 6.29 -1.32
N GLY A 1094 12.77 5.91 -0.04
CA GLY A 1094 11.69 5.11 0.57
C GLY A 1094 11.81 3.62 0.27
N SER A 1095 11.76 3.22 -1.01
CA SER A 1095 11.80 1.82 -1.46
C SER A 1095 13.17 1.36 -2.01
N VAL A 1096 14.12 2.28 -2.17
CA VAL A 1096 15.48 2.02 -2.66
C VAL A 1096 16.45 3.01 -2.02
N PHE A 1097 17.69 2.59 -1.77
CA PHE A 1097 18.80 3.44 -1.34
C PHE A 1097 19.82 3.55 -2.47
N TYR A 1098 20.37 4.75 -2.66
CA TYR A 1098 21.56 4.95 -3.48
C TYR A 1098 22.69 5.52 -2.63
N ILE A 1099 23.92 5.10 -2.90
CA ILE A 1099 25.14 5.81 -2.46
C ILE A 1099 25.85 6.32 -3.71
N TRP A 1100 25.82 7.62 -3.96
CA TRP A 1100 26.61 8.24 -5.03
C TRP A 1100 28.02 8.56 -4.55
N ILE A 1101 29.01 8.17 -5.35
CA ILE A 1101 30.43 8.43 -5.11
C ILE A 1101 30.95 9.42 -6.16
N GLY A 1102 31.40 10.58 -5.70
CA GLY A 1102 32.05 11.58 -6.55
C GLY A 1102 33.41 11.11 -7.07
N LYS A 1103 33.78 11.53 -8.28
CA LYS A 1103 35.03 11.10 -8.93
C LYS A 1103 36.31 11.48 -8.16
N GLY A 1104 36.26 12.52 -7.33
CA GLY A 1104 37.35 12.97 -6.48
C GLY A 1104 37.21 12.56 -5.01
N CYS A 1105 36.32 11.61 -4.68
CA CYS A 1105 36.06 11.20 -3.31
C CYS A 1105 37.33 10.69 -2.61
N GLU A 1106 37.54 11.11 -1.36
CA GLU A 1106 38.72 10.80 -0.57
C GLU A 1106 38.91 9.27 -0.43
N ASN A 1107 40.10 8.77 -0.80
CA ASN A 1107 40.38 7.32 -0.79
C ASN A 1107 40.08 6.67 0.56
N ASN A 1108 40.28 7.37 1.68
CA ASN A 1108 39.93 6.87 3.02
C ASN A 1108 38.49 6.34 3.09
N PHE A 1109 37.50 7.02 2.51
CA PHE A 1109 36.12 6.51 2.49
C PHE A 1109 35.99 5.27 1.58
N ILE A 1110 36.70 5.25 0.46
CA ILE A 1110 36.63 4.18 -0.53
C ILE A 1110 37.31 2.90 0.00
N GLU A 1111 38.41 3.05 0.75
CA GLU A 1111 39.13 1.99 1.44
C GLU A 1111 38.35 1.54 2.68
N ASP A 1112 38.09 2.45 3.63
CA ASP A 1112 37.48 2.12 4.93
C ASP A 1112 36.03 1.63 4.83
N VAL A 1113 35.25 2.10 3.85
CA VAL A 1113 33.78 1.85 3.78
C VAL A 1113 33.39 1.01 2.57
N LEU A 1114 34.09 1.11 1.44
CA LEU A 1114 33.81 0.31 0.24
C LEU A 1114 34.79 -0.85 0.02
N GLY A 1115 35.86 -0.97 0.83
CA GLY A 1115 36.86 -2.04 0.72
C GLY A 1115 37.65 -2.02 -0.58
N CYS A 1116 37.78 -0.85 -1.22
CA CYS A 1116 38.34 -0.69 -2.56
C CYS A 1116 39.53 0.30 -2.52
N PRO A 1117 40.68 0.01 -3.16
CA PRO A 1117 41.89 0.85 -3.06
C PRO A 1117 41.86 2.21 -3.80
N ASN A 1118 40.75 2.57 -4.46
CA ASN A 1118 40.54 3.87 -5.15
C ASN A 1118 39.21 3.86 -5.93
N PHE A 1119 38.75 5.06 -6.35
CA PHE A 1119 37.56 5.23 -7.20
C PHE A 1119 37.50 4.33 -8.44
N ALA A 1120 38.62 4.09 -9.14
CA ALA A 1120 38.61 3.25 -10.36
C ALA A 1120 38.21 1.80 -10.05
N SER A 1121 38.75 1.24 -8.96
CA SER A 1121 38.49 -0.15 -8.52
C SER A 1121 37.05 -0.47 -8.09
N ILE A 1122 36.25 0.53 -7.68
CA ILE A 1122 34.85 0.31 -7.24
C ILE A 1122 34.02 -0.42 -8.33
N PRO A 1123 33.36 -1.56 -8.05
CA PRO A 1123 32.54 -2.28 -9.03
C PRO A 1123 31.30 -1.49 -9.49
N GLN A 1124 30.91 -1.62 -10.77
CA GLN A 1124 29.75 -0.90 -11.32
C GLN A 1124 28.38 -1.37 -10.81
N LYS A 1125 28.28 -2.59 -10.25
CA LYS A 1125 27.04 -3.20 -9.76
C LYS A 1125 27.14 -3.60 -8.28
N MET A 1126 27.77 -2.77 -7.46
CA MET A 1126 27.89 -3.00 -6.01
C MET A 1126 26.55 -2.67 -5.31
N THR A 1127 25.93 -3.67 -4.65
CA THR A 1127 24.60 -3.55 -4.01
C THR A 1127 24.61 -3.80 -2.50
N HIS A 1128 25.79 -3.94 -1.91
CA HIS A 1128 26.01 -4.11 -0.47
C HIS A 1128 27.21 -3.24 -0.05
N LEU A 1129 27.36 -3.00 1.25
CA LEU A 1129 28.62 -2.52 1.83
C LEU A 1129 29.33 -3.70 2.50
N PRO A 1130 30.67 -3.78 2.42
CA PRO A 1130 31.43 -4.78 3.16
C PRO A 1130 31.37 -4.53 4.68
N GLU A 1131 31.36 -5.61 5.45
CA GLU A 1131 31.50 -5.59 6.90
C GLU A 1131 32.99 -5.42 7.25
N LEU A 1132 33.44 -4.16 7.30
CA LEU A 1132 34.83 -3.81 7.62
C LEU A 1132 34.94 -3.35 9.08
N ASP A 1133 36.05 -3.71 9.72
CA ASP A 1133 36.44 -3.28 11.06
C ASP A 1133 37.10 -1.89 11.01
N THR A 1134 36.29 -0.90 10.60
CA THR A 1134 36.68 0.51 10.58
C THR A 1134 35.55 1.36 11.16
N LEU A 1135 35.90 2.42 11.88
CA LEU A 1135 34.93 3.36 12.46
C LEU A 1135 34.06 4.02 11.39
N SER A 1136 34.63 4.29 10.21
CA SER A 1136 33.92 4.82 9.04
C SER A 1136 32.87 3.83 8.50
N SER A 1137 33.21 2.53 8.42
CA SER A 1137 32.28 1.47 8.01
C SER A 1137 31.20 1.27 9.07
N GLU A 1138 31.55 1.17 10.35
CA GLU A 1138 30.60 0.99 11.44
C GLU A 1138 29.57 2.13 11.48
N ARG A 1139 30.02 3.40 11.47
CA ARG A 1139 29.11 4.57 11.43
C ARG A 1139 28.16 4.53 10.23
N THR A 1140 28.68 4.20 9.04
CA THR A 1140 27.88 4.13 7.81
C THR A 1140 26.87 2.98 7.84
N ARG A 1141 27.30 1.78 8.28
CA ARG A 1141 26.45 0.59 8.43
C ARG A 1141 25.40 0.78 9.54
N SER A 1142 25.75 1.45 10.63
CA SER A 1142 24.84 1.83 11.72
C SER A 1142 23.73 2.75 11.22
N PHE A 1143 24.09 3.85 10.54
CA PHE A 1143 23.12 4.79 9.95
C PHE A 1143 22.19 4.12 8.93
N ILE A 1144 22.73 3.27 8.04
CA ILE A 1144 21.93 2.51 7.05
C ILE A 1144 21.02 1.48 7.73
N THR A 1145 21.47 0.84 8.82
CA THR A 1145 20.65 -0.10 9.59
C THR A 1145 19.49 0.61 10.25
N TRP A 1146 19.72 1.75 10.91
CA TRP A 1146 18.65 2.58 11.47
C TRP A 1146 17.64 3.05 10.41
N LEU A 1147 18.11 3.44 9.22
CA LEU A 1147 17.22 3.77 8.10
C LEU A 1147 16.40 2.56 7.62
N ARG A 1148 16.89 1.33 7.74
CA ARG A 1148 16.15 0.10 7.41
C ARG A 1148 15.14 -0.25 8.51
N ASP A 1149 15.54 -0.21 9.77
CA ASP A 1149 14.68 -0.51 10.92
C ASP A 1149 13.51 0.48 11.05
N SER A 1150 13.63 1.69 10.50
CA SER A 1150 12.56 2.70 10.47
C SER A 1150 11.37 2.38 9.53
N ARG A 1151 11.30 1.21 8.89
CA ARG A 1151 10.25 0.87 7.90
C ARG A 1151 10.05 -0.66 7.77
N PRO A 1152 8.91 -1.14 7.22
CA PRO A 1152 8.62 -2.57 7.15
C PRO A 1152 9.24 -3.31 5.95
N LEU A 1153 9.57 -2.63 4.84
CA LEU A 1153 10.11 -3.23 3.61
C LEU A 1153 11.61 -2.94 3.47
N SER A 1154 12.39 -3.88 2.94
CA SER A 1154 13.85 -3.73 2.82
C SER A 1154 14.27 -2.98 1.55
N PRO A 1155 14.81 -1.76 1.62
CA PRO A 1155 15.31 -1.07 0.44
C PRO A 1155 16.58 -1.75 -0.08
N VAL A 1156 16.60 -2.07 -1.37
CA VAL A 1156 17.85 -2.45 -2.07
C VAL A 1156 18.80 -1.27 -2.05
N LEU A 1157 20.09 -1.54 -1.88
CA LEU A 1157 21.15 -0.53 -1.96
C LEU A 1157 21.83 -0.61 -3.33
N HIS A 1158 22.16 0.54 -3.92
CA HIS A 1158 22.98 0.63 -5.13
C HIS A 1158 24.09 1.67 -4.93
N VAL A 1159 25.36 1.27 -5.12
CA VAL A 1159 26.50 2.20 -5.16
C VAL A 1159 26.68 2.69 -6.59
N VAL A 1160 26.66 4.01 -6.79
CA VAL A 1160 26.61 4.68 -8.10
C VAL A 1160 27.83 5.58 -8.26
N LYS A 1161 28.73 5.21 -9.18
CA LYS A 1161 29.90 6.02 -9.54
C LYS A 1161 29.50 7.18 -10.46
N ASP A 1162 30.18 8.31 -10.36
CA ASP A 1162 29.98 9.50 -11.21
C ASP A 1162 30.15 9.24 -12.73
N GLU A 1163 30.84 8.15 -13.10
CA GLU A 1163 31.07 7.69 -14.48
C GLU A 1163 30.20 6.48 -14.88
N SER A 1164 29.31 6.01 -14.01
CA SER A 1164 28.43 4.86 -14.29
C SER A 1164 27.19 5.27 -15.09
N PRO A 1165 26.69 4.46 -16.05
CA PRO A 1165 25.38 4.71 -16.69
C PRO A 1165 24.21 4.78 -15.68
N ALA A 1166 24.33 4.10 -14.53
CA ALA A 1166 23.36 4.15 -13.43
C ALA A 1166 23.25 5.54 -12.76
N LYS A 1167 24.19 6.46 -13.03
CA LYS A 1167 24.10 7.87 -12.62
C LYS A 1167 22.77 8.51 -13.03
N THR A 1168 22.24 8.13 -14.17
CA THR A 1168 20.95 8.63 -14.69
C THR A 1168 19.78 8.32 -13.75
N GLU A 1169 19.82 7.19 -13.04
CA GLU A 1169 18.77 6.79 -12.10
C GLU A 1169 18.84 7.59 -10.79
N PHE A 1170 20.05 7.88 -10.31
CA PHE A 1170 20.29 8.77 -9.16
C PHE A 1170 19.88 10.22 -9.47
N PHE A 1171 20.32 10.76 -10.61
CA PHE A 1171 20.07 12.16 -10.97
C PHE A 1171 18.59 12.44 -11.29
N GLN A 1172 17.79 11.44 -11.68
CA GLN A 1172 16.33 11.55 -11.78
C GLN A 1172 15.64 11.91 -10.44
N HIS A 1173 16.30 11.68 -9.30
CA HIS A 1173 15.78 12.01 -7.98
C HIS A 1173 16.23 13.40 -7.45
N LEU A 1174 17.08 14.13 -8.18
CA LEU A 1174 17.47 15.51 -7.86
C LEU A 1174 16.38 16.49 -8.35
N ILE A 1175 15.21 16.43 -7.70
CA ILE A 1175 13.97 17.05 -8.20
C ILE A 1175 13.97 18.58 -8.23
N GLU A 1176 14.95 19.26 -7.62
CA GLU A 1176 15.10 20.72 -7.75
C GLU A 1176 15.79 21.13 -9.06
N ASP A 1177 16.57 20.24 -9.68
CA ASP A 1177 17.33 20.54 -10.89
C ASP A 1177 16.45 20.51 -12.14
N ARG A 1178 16.86 21.24 -13.19
CA ARG A 1178 16.18 21.20 -14.50
C ARG A 1178 16.46 19.86 -15.17
N THR A 1179 15.44 19.31 -15.82
CA THR A 1179 15.53 18.12 -16.69
C THR A 1179 14.99 18.46 -18.08
N GLU A 1180 15.24 17.60 -19.07
CA GLU A 1180 14.85 17.83 -20.47
C GLU A 1180 13.37 18.19 -20.67
N ALA A 1181 12.48 17.58 -19.88
CA ALA A 1181 11.03 17.72 -19.99
C ALA A 1181 10.33 18.27 -18.73
N ALA A 1182 11.07 18.73 -17.72
CA ALA A 1182 10.48 19.31 -16.51
C ALA A 1182 11.38 20.38 -15.85
N PHE A 1183 10.73 21.46 -15.41
CA PHE A 1183 11.30 22.64 -14.74
C PHE A 1183 12.24 22.30 -13.58
N SER A 1184 13.26 23.13 -13.36
CA SER A 1184 13.90 23.29 -12.05
C SER A 1184 12.93 23.90 -11.02
N TYR A 1185 13.30 23.89 -9.74
CA TYR A 1185 12.52 24.52 -8.67
C TYR A 1185 12.34 26.02 -8.91
N TYR A 1186 13.38 26.73 -9.35
CA TYR A 1186 13.30 28.17 -9.65
C TYR A 1186 12.36 28.47 -10.84
N GLU A 1187 12.46 27.71 -11.94
CA GLU A 1187 11.56 27.84 -13.08
C GLU A 1187 10.11 27.49 -12.71
N PHE A 1188 9.89 26.52 -11.82
CA PHE A 1188 8.56 26.17 -11.32
C PHE A 1188 7.96 27.30 -10.46
N LEU A 1189 8.72 27.92 -9.57
CA LEU A 1189 8.24 29.08 -8.81
C LEU A 1189 7.89 30.26 -9.72
N LEU A 1190 8.70 30.54 -10.74
CA LEU A 1190 8.39 31.55 -11.74
C LEU A 1190 7.12 31.20 -12.53
N HIS A 1191 6.90 29.92 -12.88
CA HIS A 1191 5.66 29.49 -13.52
C HIS A 1191 4.45 29.71 -12.59
N ILE A 1192 4.52 29.31 -11.32
CA ILE A 1192 3.46 29.56 -10.33
C ILE A 1192 3.17 31.06 -10.21
N GLN A 1193 4.21 31.90 -10.09
CA GLN A 1193 4.04 33.36 -10.04
C GLN A 1193 3.37 33.92 -11.31
N GLN A 1194 3.74 33.43 -12.49
CA GLN A 1194 3.12 33.80 -13.77
C GLN A 1194 1.64 33.38 -13.89
N GLN A 1195 1.20 32.32 -13.19
CA GLN A 1195 -0.21 31.91 -13.17
C GLN A 1195 -1.01 32.69 -12.12
N ILE A 1196 -0.39 33.08 -10.99
CA ILE A 1196 -1.02 33.91 -9.93
C ILE A 1196 -1.20 35.37 -10.38
N CYS A 1197 -0.35 35.86 -11.29
CA CYS A 1197 -0.43 37.22 -11.84
C CYS A 1197 -1.31 37.37 -13.10
N LYS A 1198 -2.19 36.39 -13.39
CA LYS A 1198 -3.17 36.42 -14.49
C LYS A 1198 -4.59 36.57 -13.95
#